data_AF-A0A8J7RR06-F1
#
_entry.id   AF-A0A8J7RR06-F1
#
_cell.length_a   1.000
_cell.length_b   1.000
_cell.length_c   1.000
_cell.angle_alpha   90.00
_cell.angle_beta   90.00
_cell.angle_gamma   90.00
#
_symmetry.space_group_name_H-M   'P 1'
#
loop_
_entity.id
_entity.type
_entity.pdbx_description
1 polymer ?
#
loop_
_entity_poly.entity_id
_entity_poly.type
_entity_poly.pdbx_seq_one_letter_code
_entity_poly.pdbx_strand_id
1 'polypeptide(L)'
;MGSKRRDRSRAGRHPRTFVVDERARVPFALVGILLLVTSSAYAAGLADQGLVGEDRRVERAVERVEADATAALRSAARETAHDAAAEPVTRAPKGSGPGARAVREESAFEDAFRVRLAIAGSEALSAVESDVGGVEANATLPAVKSADELAAARERVRVEPAANGTATRVTFEGVATTATRNGRTVVNRTRQRTVTVAVPTLAAHERTERFEARLDRGPVEGPGLGRQITASLYAMAWARGYGQYAGAPVENVVANRHVELSTNAGIVRVQRDVFGTSDPDARGGVARATARTGVTDLLSPTGVHEASWTDAVLGAPTPTRGSDGGDTASGGDRTASEDAAFDPSTDPTDETASVEVGQAADRAATAVHDDLAEIVRRSHRVEATAETETTRIRDGGRVSPDRPRSLLAEPWRRIDSSRTERIRVVDGSDPRLGTDSETVSAGESVSFGGATREVVVERAATATWERRIVERGPNGTVQDVSVDRTVTRDEATDRYRVRVSVTGTYAPRDDAPDRQTATFGAADGHDVDGPDLADTPAAAGADLNVETDSDIDRLARDAVEDGDETRSTVVYGDRSGADLDRIAADVSSLSERVRDLNTEASMADAAVGESTPYRDLAATVRDRRDALRDAPSRYDGAVDRGRVAARVAYLDAVIEELESAADDKEAATDGVLDRVNDAFGGPPVGEVIASREAARDPGTYAVGDGGPGGEVTFAPDGSPGYLPRTAVDGERVEGVDGTTTRPLATRNVNYVTLPYSDVSGGIADRILGTDDTVRLGVAGRSLLAADEALAAADDDDLRDDRRALAGRIDASLRRVDDALAERLADRTDLSREQRRVVLDNAAAEYDSLGDRAVAVGEGEYPDRVASEAARVGSLSGAERIGLAAHLRVETRTAAGRDAVRIPARFVDATTSASRTIRRDEVESAIEGRAKEAVASVPDDRVPKPVRSVGAGLPVAPVPGYWVATVNAWNVQVRGEYPRFALRANVGTPDRPFEYVRTEGEVSVDVNGETVALGATEPVAFETRTVVVVAVPAGPPGVGDVDGTRDETSGGWPCPGPLTASPAAGDECTGT
;
A
#
# COMPACT_ATOMS: atom_id res chain seq x y z
N MET A 1 52.12 28.58 -5.16
CA MET A 1 53.15 27.92 -4.32
C MET A 1 53.28 26.47 -4.77
N GLY A 2 54.42 25.85 -5.07
CA GLY A 2 55.82 26.25 -4.92
C GLY A 2 56.70 25.71 -6.09
N SER A 3 57.90 26.27 -6.16
CA SER A 3 58.82 26.37 -7.31
C SER A 3 59.81 25.20 -7.48
N LYS A 4 60.35 25.01 -8.70
CA LYS A 4 61.76 25.33 -9.07
C LYS A 4 62.10 25.06 -10.56
N ARG A 5 62.53 26.14 -11.26
CA ARG A 5 63.71 26.31 -12.17
C ARG A 5 64.05 25.19 -13.20
N ARG A 6 64.43 25.45 -14.46
CA ARG A 6 65.29 26.53 -15.01
C ARG A 6 65.31 26.51 -16.57
N ASP A 7 65.40 27.72 -17.14
CA ASP A 7 66.07 28.17 -18.40
C ASP A 7 65.73 27.54 -19.77
N ARG A 8 65.08 28.30 -20.68
CA ARG A 8 65.62 29.21 -21.75
C ARG A 8 66.02 28.44 -23.02
N SER A 9 65.75 28.84 -24.27
CA SER A 9 65.11 30.00 -24.89
C SER A 9 65.03 29.79 -26.41
N ARG A 10 64.06 30.45 -27.05
CA ARG A 10 63.81 30.61 -28.50
C ARG A 10 64.99 31.13 -29.35
N ALA A 11 64.95 30.80 -30.65
CA ALA A 11 65.20 31.59 -31.88
C ALA A 11 65.79 30.66 -32.97
N GLY A 12 65.55 30.74 -34.28
CA GLY A 12 65.13 31.84 -35.15
C GLY A 12 66.21 32.11 -36.23
N ARG A 13 66.03 31.53 -37.44
CA ARG A 13 66.55 31.87 -38.80
C ARG A 13 68.06 32.04 -39.14
N HIS A 14 68.40 31.48 -40.32
CA HIS A 14 69.61 31.42 -41.19
C HIS A 14 70.43 32.73 -41.39
N PRO A 15 71.76 32.72 -41.74
CA PRO A 15 72.30 32.28 -43.07
C PRO A 15 73.80 31.84 -43.21
N ARG A 16 74.08 31.13 -44.34
CA ARG A 16 75.26 31.05 -45.26
C ARG A 16 76.73 30.73 -44.80
N THR A 17 77.34 29.87 -45.63
CA THR A 17 78.76 29.54 -46.00
C THR A 17 79.88 30.55 -45.67
N PHE A 18 81.15 30.20 -45.42
CA PHE A 18 82.13 29.38 -46.20
C PHE A 18 83.27 28.71 -45.36
N VAL A 19 83.67 27.49 -45.78
CA VAL A 19 85.00 26.86 -46.05
C VAL A 19 86.30 27.39 -45.41
N VAL A 20 87.15 26.48 -44.86
CA VAL A 20 88.53 26.02 -45.27
C VAL A 20 88.97 24.94 -44.23
N ASP A 21 89.01 23.64 -44.53
CA ASP A 21 90.11 22.77 -45.06
C ASP A 21 91.31 22.51 -44.11
N GLU A 22 91.61 21.23 -43.84
CA GLU A 22 92.90 20.55 -44.12
C GLU A 22 93.17 19.30 -43.24
N ARG A 23 93.55 18.20 -43.92
CA ARG A 23 94.38 17.04 -43.49
C ARG A 23 93.74 15.87 -42.72
N ALA A 24 93.40 14.83 -43.49
CA ALA A 24 94.00 13.47 -43.44
C ALA A 24 93.00 12.47 -44.06
N ARG A 25 93.08 12.28 -45.38
CA ARG A 25 92.22 11.37 -46.14
C ARG A 25 92.89 10.00 -46.24
N VAL A 26 92.38 9.02 -45.50
CA VAL A 26 92.36 7.60 -45.92
C VAL A 26 90.93 7.34 -46.44
N PRO A 27 90.72 6.80 -47.65
CA PRO A 27 89.38 6.73 -48.22
C PRO A 27 88.60 5.58 -47.56
N PHE A 28 87.58 5.91 -46.75
CA PHE A 28 86.53 4.97 -46.36
C PHE A 28 85.80 4.34 -47.57
N ALA A 29 85.95 4.92 -48.77
CA ALA A 29 85.53 4.32 -50.02
C ALA A 29 86.22 2.97 -50.29
N LEU A 30 87.48 2.77 -49.88
CA LEU A 30 88.18 1.50 -50.10
C LEU A 30 87.76 0.41 -49.13
N VAL A 31 87.36 0.72 -47.89
CA VAL A 31 86.82 -0.30 -46.97
C VAL A 31 85.39 -0.67 -47.35
N GLY A 32 84.58 0.30 -47.78
CA GLY A 32 83.26 0.05 -48.34
C GLY A 32 83.31 -0.79 -49.61
N ILE A 33 84.21 -0.47 -50.55
CA ILE A 33 84.42 -1.25 -51.77
C ILE A 33 85.08 -2.59 -51.46
N LEU A 34 86.05 -2.69 -50.53
CA LEU A 34 86.64 -3.99 -50.17
C LEU A 34 85.60 -4.89 -49.52
N LEU A 35 84.72 -4.39 -48.65
CA LEU A 35 83.60 -5.16 -48.08
C LEU A 35 82.57 -5.52 -49.16
N LEU A 36 82.27 -4.62 -50.10
CA LEU A 36 81.36 -4.93 -51.20
C LEU A 36 81.97 -5.96 -52.15
N VAL A 37 83.28 -5.88 -52.44
CA VAL A 37 84.03 -6.79 -53.31
C VAL A 37 84.33 -8.11 -52.60
N THR A 38 84.55 -8.16 -51.30
CA THR A 38 84.65 -9.43 -50.56
C THR A 38 83.29 -10.08 -50.35
N SER A 39 82.20 -9.32 -50.16
CA SER A 39 80.84 -9.89 -50.18
C SER A 39 80.42 -10.35 -51.57
N SER A 40 80.79 -9.63 -52.63
CA SER A 40 80.50 -10.07 -54.00
C SER A 40 81.46 -11.14 -54.51
N ALA A 41 82.69 -11.25 -54.01
CA ALA A 41 83.60 -12.36 -54.29
C ALA A 41 83.28 -13.62 -53.46
N TYR A 42 82.75 -13.49 -52.24
CA TYR A 42 82.19 -14.63 -51.50
C TYR A 42 80.86 -15.10 -52.11
N ALA A 43 80.04 -14.16 -52.65
CA ALA A 43 78.83 -14.50 -53.41
C ALA A 43 79.13 -15.08 -54.81
N ALA A 44 80.23 -14.67 -55.46
CA ALA A 44 80.65 -15.23 -56.76
C ALA A 44 81.43 -16.56 -56.61
N GLY A 45 82.09 -16.81 -55.48
CA GLY A 45 82.81 -18.06 -55.21
C GLY A 45 81.94 -19.23 -54.74
N LEU A 46 80.71 -18.98 -54.26
CA LEU A 46 79.70 -20.00 -53.97
C LEU A 46 78.79 -20.31 -55.17
N ALA A 47 78.83 -19.49 -56.23
CA ALA A 47 78.01 -19.67 -57.43
C ALA A 47 78.56 -20.71 -58.41
N ASP A 48 79.81 -21.18 -58.24
CA ASP A 48 80.47 -22.08 -59.20
C ASP A 48 80.89 -23.44 -58.60
N GLN A 49 80.32 -23.80 -57.44
CA GLN A 49 80.23 -25.19 -56.99
C GLN A 49 78.76 -25.60 -57.03
N GLY A 50 78.39 -26.32 -58.09
CA GLY A 50 77.05 -26.89 -58.23
C GLY A 50 76.68 -27.76 -57.03
N LEU A 51 75.81 -27.23 -56.16
CA LEU A 51 75.06 -27.96 -55.14
C LEU A 51 73.63 -27.43 -55.12
N VAL A 52 72.74 -28.23 -55.72
CA VAL A 52 71.28 -28.33 -55.52
C VAL A 52 70.51 -27.00 -55.51
N GLY A 53 69.94 -26.63 -56.67
CA GLY A 53 68.74 -25.78 -56.63
C GLY A 53 67.66 -26.53 -55.85
N GLU A 54 67.33 -26.05 -54.65
CA GLU A 54 66.18 -26.57 -53.89
C GLU A 54 64.95 -26.52 -54.81
N ASP A 55 64.36 -27.67 -55.05
CA ASP A 55 63.19 -27.79 -55.90
C ASP A 55 61.95 -27.25 -55.18
N ARG A 56 61.81 -25.92 -55.15
CA ARG A 56 60.70 -25.21 -54.48
C ARG A 56 59.34 -25.37 -55.15
N ARG A 57 59.21 -26.28 -56.14
CA ARG A 57 57.91 -26.56 -56.78
C ARG A 57 56.90 -27.14 -55.81
N VAL A 58 57.35 -28.02 -54.91
CA VAL A 58 56.49 -28.62 -53.87
C VAL A 58 56.01 -27.54 -52.88
N GLU A 59 56.91 -26.67 -52.43
CA GLU A 59 56.57 -25.57 -51.51
C GLU A 59 55.59 -24.58 -52.14
N ARG A 60 55.80 -24.19 -53.41
CA ARG A 60 54.88 -23.29 -54.12
C ARG A 60 53.52 -23.94 -54.41
N ALA A 61 53.47 -25.23 -54.74
CA ALA A 61 52.21 -25.96 -54.93
C ALA A 61 51.41 -26.00 -53.63
N VAL A 62 52.07 -26.34 -52.52
CA VAL A 62 51.44 -26.36 -51.18
C VAL A 62 50.99 -24.96 -50.77
N GLU A 63 51.82 -23.93 -50.90
CA GLU A 63 51.47 -22.54 -50.54
C GLU A 63 50.25 -22.03 -51.33
N ARG A 64 50.18 -22.35 -52.64
CA ARG A 64 49.02 -22.00 -53.48
C ARG A 64 47.75 -22.73 -53.02
N VAL A 65 47.82 -24.04 -52.80
CA VAL A 65 46.69 -24.83 -52.28
C VAL A 65 46.23 -24.35 -50.91
N GLU A 66 47.16 -23.98 -50.03
CA GLU A 66 46.80 -23.48 -48.70
C GLU A 66 46.10 -22.11 -48.77
N ALA A 67 46.51 -21.25 -49.69
CA ALA A 67 45.84 -19.98 -49.96
C ALA A 67 44.44 -20.20 -50.56
N ASP A 68 44.34 -21.08 -51.57
CA ASP A 68 43.09 -21.42 -52.24
C ASP A 68 42.11 -22.12 -51.27
N ALA A 69 42.61 -23.02 -50.42
CA ALA A 69 41.84 -23.66 -49.35
C ALA A 69 41.31 -22.64 -48.33
N THR A 70 42.14 -21.66 -47.94
CA THR A 70 41.71 -20.59 -47.02
C THR A 70 40.64 -19.71 -47.65
N ALA A 71 40.79 -19.38 -48.93
CA ALA A 71 39.80 -18.60 -49.69
C ALA A 71 38.48 -19.37 -49.85
N ALA A 72 38.54 -20.66 -50.23
CA ALA A 72 37.38 -21.54 -50.37
C ALA A 72 36.63 -21.71 -49.05
N LEU A 73 37.34 -22.03 -47.96
CA LEU A 73 36.73 -22.15 -46.62
C LEU A 73 36.15 -20.83 -46.12
N ARG A 74 36.77 -19.69 -46.45
CA ARG A 74 36.23 -18.36 -46.10
C ARG A 74 34.95 -18.04 -46.87
N SER A 75 34.87 -18.43 -48.15
CA SER A 75 33.65 -18.26 -48.96
C SER A 75 32.53 -19.14 -48.43
N ALA A 76 32.80 -20.43 -48.24
CA ALA A 76 31.84 -21.40 -47.69
C ALA A 76 31.35 -20.97 -46.31
N ALA A 77 32.26 -20.59 -45.40
CA ALA A 77 31.88 -20.12 -44.08
C ALA A 77 31.02 -18.85 -44.12
N ARG A 78 31.24 -17.95 -45.09
CA ARG A 78 30.43 -16.75 -45.26
C ARG A 78 29.03 -17.09 -45.76
N GLU A 79 28.93 -17.94 -46.78
CA GLU A 79 27.65 -18.37 -47.34
C GLU A 79 26.81 -19.12 -46.32
N THR A 80 27.39 -20.12 -45.66
CA THR A 80 26.71 -20.86 -44.60
C THR A 80 26.31 -19.98 -43.42
N ALA A 81 27.08 -18.94 -43.10
CA ALA A 81 26.70 -17.98 -42.06
C ALA A 81 25.46 -17.15 -42.44
N HIS A 82 25.26 -16.83 -43.72
CA HIS A 82 24.04 -16.21 -44.21
C HIS A 82 22.88 -17.21 -44.19
N ASP A 83 23.09 -18.45 -44.65
CA ASP A 83 22.04 -19.48 -44.69
C ASP A 83 21.57 -19.85 -43.28
N ALA A 84 22.50 -19.98 -42.34
CA ALA A 84 22.17 -20.22 -40.93
C ALA A 84 21.45 -19.05 -40.28
N ALA A 85 21.65 -17.81 -40.75
CA ALA A 85 20.89 -16.66 -40.28
C ALA A 85 19.46 -16.63 -40.87
N ALA A 86 19.29 -17.03 -42.13
CA ALA A 86 17.99 -17.08 -42.80
C ALA A 86 17.10 -18.25 -42.33
N GLU A 87 17.72 -19.36 -41.92
CA GLU A 87 17.04 -20.57 -41.41
C GLU A 87 17.69 -21.03 -40.09
N PRO A 88 17.52 -20.29 -38.99
CA PRO A 88 18.16 -20.60 -37.72
C PRO A 88 17.43 -21.73 -36.99
N VAL A 89 18.14 -22.81 -36.67
CA VAL A 89 17.57 -23.88 -35.84
C VAL A 89 17.51 -23.41 -34.39
N THR A 90 16.31 -23.29 -33.83
CA THR A 90 16.10 -22.81 -32.45
C THR A 90 15.54 -23.91 -31.57
N ARG A 91 14.82 -24.86 -32.18
CA ARG A 91 14.36 -26.10 -31.54
C ARG A 91 15.07 -27.30 -32.14
N ALA A 92 15.63 -28.17 -31.31
CA ALA A 92 16.28 -29.37 -31.81
C ALA A 92 15.23 -30.46 -32.19
N PRO A 93 15.60 -31.44 -33.04
CA PRO A 93 14.67 -32.46 -33.46
C PRO A 93 14.42 -33.46 -32.32
N LYS A 94 13.15 -33.77 -32.05
CA LYS A 94 12.75 -34.73 -31.00
C LYS A 94 13.14 -36.17 -31.41
N GLY A 95 13.60 -36.99 -30.47
CA GLY A 95 13.87 -38.42 -30.66
C GLY A 95 15.34 -38.84 -30.55
N SER A 96 15.71 -39.98 -31.17
CA SER A 96 17.06 -40.57 -31.10
C SER A 96 17.76 -40.75 -32.47
N GLY A 97 17.18 -40.17 -33.52
CA GLY A 97 17.72 -40.22 -34.88
C GLY A 97 19.07 -39.51 -35.02
N PRO A 98 19.76 -39.66 -36.17
CA PRO A 98 21.06 -39.03 -36.40
C PRO A 98 21.04 -37.50 -36.24
N GLY A 99 19.97 -36.83 -36.68
CA GLY A 99 19.76 -35.39 -36.47
C GLY A 99 19.72 -35.00 -34.99
N ALA A 100 18.95 -35.71 -34.16
CA ALA A 100 18.83 -35.45 -32.72
C ALA A 100 20.13 -35.73 -31.93
N ARG A 101 21.01 -36.59 -32.45
CA ARG A 101 22.36 -36.77 -31.89
C ARG A 101 23.33 -35.66 -32.31
N ALA A 102 23.14 -35.12 -33.50
CA ALA A 102 23.98 -34.07 -34.07
C ALA A 102 23.64 -32.68 -33.53
N VAL A 103 22.35 -32.39 -33.30
CA VAL A 103 21.86 -31.10 -32.81
C VAL A 103 21.25 -31.28 -31.43
N ARG A 104 21.86 -30.68 -30.41
CA ARG A 104 21.38 -30.70 -29.01
C ARG A 104 20.47 -29.51 -28.74
N GLU A 105 19.49 -29.67 -27.85
CA GLU A 105 18.50 -28.64 -27.52
C GLU A 105 19.15 -27.35 -27.01
N GLU A 106 20.05 -27.44 -26.04
CA GLU A 106 20.70 -26.28 -25.40
C GLU A 106 21.65 -25.50 -26.33
N SER A 107 22.00 -26.07 -27.48
CA SER A 107 22.92 -25.49 -28.46
C SER A 107 22.41 -25.69 -29.89
N ALA A 108 21.09 -25.70 -30.09
CA ALA A 108 20.46 -26.12 -31.34
C ALA A 108 21.01 -25.35 -32.54
N PHE A 109 21.07 -24.02 -32.40
CA PHE A 109 21.60 -23.13 -33.42
C PHE A 109 23.07 -23.39 -33.72
N GLU A 110 23.92 -23.42 -32.69
CA GLU A 110 25.36 -23.59 -32.85
C GLU A 110 25.71 -24.96 -33.46
N ASP A 111 25.05 -26.03 -33.00
CA ASP A 111 25.29 -27.38 -33.48
C ASP A 111 24.86 -27.53 -34.94
N ALA A 112 23.66 -27.04 -35.31
CA ALA A 112 23.19 -27.04 -36.69
C ALA A 112 24.11 -26.21 -37.59
N PHE A 113 24.58 -25.05 -37.10
CA PHE A 113 25.51 -24.21 -37.84
C PHE A 113 26.87 -24.90 -38.07
N ARG A 114 27.41 -25.58 -37.05
CA ARG A 114 28.66 -26.37 -37.17
C ARG A 114 28.50 -27.54 -38.14
N VAL A 115 27.36 -28.22 -38.13
CA VAL A 115 27.04 -29.31 -39.08
C VAL A 115 27.03 -28.78 -40.52
N ARG A 116 26.28 -27.70 -40.78
CA ARG A 116 26.21 -27.06 -42.10
C ARG A 116 27.60 -26.61 -42.59
N LEU A 117 28.40 -26.01 -41.70
CA LEU A 117 29.78 -25.61 -42.00
C LEU A 117 30.67 -26.82 -42.33
N ALA A 118 30.53 -27.94 -41.61
CA ALA A 118 31.33 -29.14 -41.87
C ALA A 118 31.04 -29.73 -43.26
N ILE A 119 29.77 -29.75 -43.67
CA ILE A 119 29.33 -30.19 -45.01
C ILE A 119 29.90 -29.24 -46.07
N ALA A 120 29.57 -27.94 -45.98
CA ALA A 120 29.99 -26.93 -46.95
C ALA A 120 31.53 -26.81 -47.05
N GLY A 121 32.24 -26.92 -45.93
CA GLY A 121 33.70 -26.91 -45.90
C GLY A 121 34.31 -28.14 -46.58
N SER A 122 33.68 -29.31 -46.47
CA SER A 122 34.14 -30.53 -47.15
C SER A 122 33.93 -30.47 -48.66
N GLU A 123 32.80 -29.91 -49.09
CA GLU A 123 32.47 -29.70 -50.51
C GLU A 123 33.39 -28.64 -51.13
N ALA A 124 33.57 -27.50 -50.46
CA ALA A 124 34.41 -26.42 -50.95
C ALA A 124 35.87 -26.85 -51.15
N LEU A 125 36.41 -27.67 -50.25
CA LEU A 125 37.77 -28.20 -50.37
C LEU A 125 37.91 -29.29 -51.44
N SER A 126 36.85 -30.03 -51.76
CA SER A 126 36.90 -31.08 -52.80
C SER A 126 37.28 -30.54 -54.19
N ALA A 127 37.04 -29.25 -54.44
CA ALA A 127 37.39 -28.55 -55.67
C ALA A 127 38.77 -27.86 -55.63
N VAL A 128 39.49 -27.90 -54.49
CA VAL A 128 40.78 -27.20 -54.33
C VAL A 128 41.94 -28.11 -54.74
N GLU A 129 42.46 -27.85 -55.94
CA GLU A 129 43.62 -28.52 -56.50
C GLU A 129 44.55 -27.50 -57.18
N SER A 130 45.86 -27.72 -57.11
CA SER A 130 46.86 -26.91 -57.80
C SER A 130 47.92 -27.80 -58.46
N ASP A 131 48.27 -27.52 -59.71
CA ASP A 131 49.48 -28.04 -60.33
C ASP A 131 50.53 -26.94 -60.46
N VAL A 132 51.73 -27.19 -59.93
CA VAL A 132 52.90 -26.32 -60.13
C VAL A 132 54.08 -27.14 -60.66
N GLY A 133 54.11 -27.33 -61.98
CA GLY A 133 55.25 -27.89 -62.67
C GLY A 133 55.45 -29.38 -62.42
N GLY A 134 54.36 -30.16 -62.46
CA GLY A 134 54.32 -31.62 -62.25
C GLY A 134 54.24 -32.03 -60.78
N VAL A 135 53.82 -31.12 -59.91
CA VAL A 135 53.45 -31.38 -58.52
C VAL A 135 52.00 -30.98 -58.37
N GLU A 136 51.13 -31.97 -58.22
CA GLU A 136 49.73 -31.80 -57.90
C GLU A 136 49.61 -31.68 -56.38
N ALA A 137 48.91 -30.67 -55.89
CA ALA A 137 48.60 -30.52 -54.47
C ALA A 137 47.08 -30.32 -54.32
N ASN A 138 46.50 -30.87 -53.26
CA ASN A 138 45.10 -30.69 -52.91
C ASN A 138 44.91 -30.51 -51.41
N ALA A 139 43.79 -29.93 -51.02
CA ALA A 139 43.35 -29.82 -49.64
C ALA A 139 42.01 -30.54 -49.49
N THR A 140 41.84 -31.32 -48.42
CA THR A 140 40.61 -32.08 -48.19
C THR A 140 40.20 -32.01 -46.72
N LEU A 141 38.90 -32.09 -46.48
CA LEU A 141 38.30 -32.32 -45.17
C LEU A 141 37.49 -33.63 -45.25
N PRO A 142 37.41 -34.44 -44.18
CA PRO A 142 36.62 -35.67 -44.21
C PRO A 142 35.16 -35.39 -44.61
N ALA A 143 34.75 -35.92 -45.77
CA ALA A 143 33.38 -35.79 -46.27
C ALA A 143 32.38 -36.45 -45.32
N VAL A 144 31.16 -35.90 -45.26
CA VAL A 144 30.04 -36.48 -44.52
C VAL A 144 29.29 -37.42 -45.46
N LYS A 145 29.38 -38.72 -45.22
CA LYS A 145 28.87 -39.74 -46.16
C LYS A 145 27.53 -40.34 -45.80
N SER A 146 27.09 -40.18 -44.56
CA SER A 146 25.78 -40.65 -44.08
C SER A 146 25.30 -39.78 -42.92
N ALA A 147 24.00 -39.86 -42.63
CA ALA A 147 23.38 -39.15 -41.51
C ALA A 147 24.07 -39.45 -40.16
N ASP A 148 24.55 -40.69 -39.95
CA ASP A 148 25.24 -41.09 -38.72
C ASP A 148 26.57 -40.34 -38.46
N GLU A 149 27.17 -39.77 -39.49
CA GLU A 149 28.42 -39.02 -39.38
C GLU A 149 28.22 -37.56 -38.95
N LEU A 150 26.98 -37.05 -38.90
CA LEU A 150 26.69 -35.64 -38.61
C LEU A 150 27.21 -35.19 -37.24
N ALA A 151 27.06 -36.01 -36.21
CA ALA A 151 27.61 -35.70 -34.88
C ALA A 151 29.14 -35.61 -34.91
N ALA A 152 29.82 -36.49 -35.65
CA ALA A 152 31.27 -36.42 -35.83
C ALA A 152 31.70 -35.25 -36.72
N ALA A 153 30.85 -34.81 -37.65
CA ALA A 153 31.08 -33.64 -38.50
C ALA A 153 31.00 -32.34 -37.69
N ARG A 154 29.99 -32.20 -36.82
CA ARG A 154 29.87 -31.11 -35.85
C ARG A 154 31.15 -30.91 -35.05
N GLU A 155 31.71 -31.99 -34.48
CA GLU A 155 32.91 -31.92 -33.62
C GLU A 155 34.16 -31.41 -34.35
N ARG A 156 34.20 -31.48 -35.69
CA ARG A 156 35.33 -30.97 -36.50
C ARG A 156 35.26 -29.46 -36.72
N VAL A 157 34.18 -28.80 -36.33
CA VAL A 157 34.00 -27.35 -36.55
C VAL A 157 33.74 -26.65 -35.23
N ARG A 158 34.50 -25.59 -34.96
CA ARG A 158 34.21 -24.66 -33.87
C ARG A 158 33.82 -23.30 -34.43
N VAL A 159 32.79 -22.70 -33.84
CA VAL A 159 32.32 -21.35 -34.15
C VAL A 159 32.37 -20.51 -32.89
N GLU A 160 32.85 -19.27 -33.02
CA GLU A 160 32.95 -18.32 -31.91
C GLU A 160 32.66 -16.90 -32.43
N PRO A 161 32.02 -16.03 -31.62
CA PRO A 161 31.91 -14.62 -31.96
C PRO A 161 33.30 -13.99 -31.97
N ALA A 162 33.54 -13.10 -32.93
CA ALA A 162 34.75 -12.31 -33.07
C ALA A 162 34.39 -10.83 -33.21
N ALA A 163 35.36 -9.95 -32.96
CA ALA A 163 35.19 -8.50 -33.14
C ALA A 163 33.96 -7.93 -32.40
N ASN A 164 33.82 -8.28 -31.12
CA ASN A 164 32.67 -7.90 -30.27
C ASN A 164 31.30 -8.31 -30.85
N GLY A 165 31.24 -9.43 -31.58
CA GLY A 165 30.01 -9.99 -32.17
C GLY A 165 29.74 -9.53 -33.60
N THR A 166 30.56 -8.66 -34.18
CA THR A 166 30.40 -8.19 -35.56
C THR A 166 30.91 -9.17 -36.62
N ALA A 167 31.63 -10.22 -36.20
CA ALA A 167 32.17 -11.24 -37.07
C ALA A 167 32.06 -12.64 -36.44
N THR A 168 32.11 -13.67 -37.27
CA THR A 168 32.13 -15.08 -36.84
C THR A 168 33.49 -15.69 -37.17
N ARG A 169 34.15 -16.28 -36.17
CA ARG A 169 35.38 -17.07 -36.36
C ARG A 169 35.00 -18.54 -36.48
N VAL A 170 35.43 -19.18 -37.55
CA VAL A 170 35.20 -20.60 -37.82
C VAL A 170 36.54 -21.32 -37.87
N THR A 171 36.67 -22.41 -37.10
CA THR A 171 37.85 -23.27 -37.11
C THR A 171 37.46 -24.66 -37.60
N PHE A 172 38.02 -25.05 -38.74
CA PHE A 172 37.90 -26.39 -39.32
C PHE A 172 39.06 -27.26 -38.86
N GLU A 173 38.76 -28.34 -38.14
CA GLU A 173 39.73 -29.34 -37.71
C GLU A 173 39.92 -30.42 -38.77
N GLY A 174 41.13 -30.96 -38.86
CA GLY A 174 41.37 -32.12 -39.73
C GLY A 174 41.54 -31.82 -41.22
N VAL A 175 41.88 -30.58 -41.61
CA VAL A 175 42.16 -30.25 -43.03
C VAL A 175 43.49 -30.87 -43.45
N ALA A 176 43.44 -31.83 -44.37
CA ALA A 176 44.58 -32.56 -44.90
C ALA A 176 45.05 -31.95 -46.22
N THR A 177 46.32 -31.53 -46.28
CA THR A 177 46.98 -31.08 -47.50
C THR A 177 47.90 -32.18 -48.00
N THR A 178 47.66 -32.66 -49.22
CA THR A 178 48.46 -33.70 -49.88
C THR A 178 49.12 -33.10 -51.12
N ALA A 179 50.41 -33.39 -51.34
CA ALA A 179 51.08 -33.08 -52.59
C ALA A 179 51.73 -34.34 -53.18
N THR A 180 51.49 -34.59 -54.46
CA THR A 180 51.95 -35.74 -55.23
C THR A 180 52.86 -35.28 -56.36
N ARG A 181 54.00 -35.96 -56.50
CA ARG A 181 54.95 -35.74 -57.59
C ARG A 181 55.27 -37.07 -58.26
N ASN A 182 55.02 -37.18 -59.56
CA ASN A 182 55.21 -38.43 -60.31
C ASN A 182 54.54 -39.64 -59.63
N GLY A 183 53.31 -39.47 -59.13
CA GLY A 183 52.55 -40.52 -58.44
C GLY A 183 53.02 -40.86 -57.03
N ARG A 184 54.01 -40.16 -56.46
CA ARG A 184 54.47 -40.34 -55.08
C ARG A 184 54.08 -39.16 -54.21
N THR A 185 53.45 -39.42 -53.08
CA THR A 185 53.13 -38.40 -52.07
C THR A 185 54.41 -37.85 -51.47
N VAL A 186 54.64 -36.56 -51.64
CA VAL A 186 55.80 -35.82 -51.13
C VAL A 186 55.45 -34.94 -49.92
N VAL A 187 54.16 -34.59 -49.76
CA VAL A 187 53.62 -33.92 -48.57
C VAL A 187 52.29 -34.56 -48.20
N ASN A 188 52.10 -34.85 -46.92
CA ASN A 188 50.82 -35.18 -46.31
C ASN A 188 50.80 -34.56 -44.91
N ARG A 189 49.97 -33.54 -44.68
CA ARG A 189 49.88 -32.84 -43.40
C ARG A 189 48.43 -32.51 -43.08
N THR A 190 48.02 -32.82 -41.87
CA THR A 190 46.71 -32.43 -41.34
C THR A 190 46.89 -31.28 -40.35
N ARG A 191 46.17 -30.18 -40.55
CA ARG A 191 46.20 -29.00 -39.67
C ARG A 191 44.79 -28.41 -39.54
N GLN A 192 44.53 -27.75 -38.42
CA GLN A 192 43.35 -26.90 -38.30
C GLN A 192 43.49 -25.65 -39.18
N ARG A 193 42.38 -25.16 -39.72
CA ARG A 193 42.31 -23.92 -40.50
C ARG A 193 41.24 -23.02 -39.90
N THR A 194 41.61 -21.79 -39.57
CA THR A 194 40.70 -20.80 -38.99
C THR A 194 40.45 -19.68 -39.98
N VAL A 195 39.19 -19.36 -40.22
CA VAL A 195 38.74 -18.22 -41.04
C VAL A 195 37.86 -17.31 -40.18
N THR A 196 37.84 -16.01 -40.49
CA THR A 196 36.95 -15.06 -39.84
C THR A 196 36.15 -14.34 -40.91
N VAL A 197 34.83 -14.45 -40.83
CA VAL A 197 33.88 -13.85 -41.76
C VAL A 197 33.16 -12.70 -41.06
N ALA A 198 33.05 -11.56 -41.75
CA ALA A 198 32.34 -10.39 -41.23
C ALA A 198 30.83 -10.58 -41.42
N VAL A 199 30.27 -11.57 -40.72
CA VAL A 199 28.85 -11.89 -40.70
C VAL A 199 28.47 -12.07 -39.22
N PRO A 200 27.55 -11.26 -38.67
CA PRO A 200 27.25 -11.24 -37.24
C PRO A 200 26.23 -12.32 -36.83
N THR A 201 26.23 -13.49 -37.47
CA THR A 201 25.25 -14.57 -37.31
C THR A 201 25.02 -14.98 -35.86
N LEU A 202 26.09 -15.26 -35.10
CA LEU A 202 26.00 -15.64 -33.68
C LEU A 202 25.41 -14.50 -32.81
N ALA A 203 25.80 -13.26 -33.11
CA ALA A 203 25.41 -12.10 -32.32
C ALA A 203 23.99 -11.60 -32.65
N ALA A 204 23.49 -11.89 -33.85
CA ALA A 204 22.09 -11.71 -34.23
C ALA A 204 21.21 -12.74 -33.51
N HIS A 205 21.60 -14.02 -33.54
CA HIS A 205 20.91 -15.08 -32.80
C HIS A 205 20.82 -14.77 -31.30
N GLU A 206 21.95 -14.51 -30.63
CA GLU A 206 21.99 -14.21 -29.19
C GLU A 206 21.11 -13.00 -28.81
N ARG A 207 21.04 -11.99 -29.67
CA ARG A 207 20.18 -10.81 -29.43
C ARG A 207 18.71 -11.13 -29.61
N THR A 208 18.34 -11.90 -30.63
CA THR A 208 16.94 -12.30 -30.83
C THR A 208 16.46 -13.22 -29.70
N GLU A 209 17.28 -14.16 -29.23
CA GLU A 209 16.99 -14.98 -28.04
C GLU A 209 16.84 -14.11 -26.78
N ARG A 210 17.71 -13.10 -26.61
CA ARG A 210 17.61 -12.15 -25.50
C ARG A 210 16.35 -11.29 -25.59
N PHE A 211 15.93 -10.94 -26.81
CA PHE A 211 14.70 -10.20 -27.06
C PHE A 211 13.49 -11.01 -26.63
N GLU A 212 13.36 -12.24 -27.14
CA GLU A 212 12.31 -13.20 -26.76
C GLU A 212 12.27 -13.41 -25.23
N ALA A 213 13.42 -13.74 -24.62
CA ALA A 213 13.52 -13.91 -23.17
C ALA A 213 13.20 -12.65 -22.34
N ARG A 214 13.35 -11.44 -22.91
CA ARG A 214 12.92 -10.19 -22.24
C ARG A 214 11.43 -9.93 -22.43
N LEU A 215 10.82 -10.42 -23.51
CA LEU A 215 9.38 -10.35 -23.70
C LEU A 215 8.63 -11.28 -22.72
N ASP A 216 9.21 -12.44 -22.41
CA ASP A 216 8.64 -13.41 -21.45
C ASP A 216 8.74 -13.02 -19.97
N ARG A 217 9.55 -12.01 -19.64
CA ARG A 217 9.77 -11.65 -18.24
C ARG A 217 8.53 -11.03 -17.62
N GLY A 218 8.18 -11.51 -16.42
CA GLY A 218 7.21 -10.89 -15.54
C GLY A 218 7.69 -9.56 -14.94
N PRO A 219 6.82 -8.84 -14.20
CA PRO A 219 7.10 -7.49 -13.68
C PRO A 219 8.28 -7.43 -12.70
N VAL A 220 8.54 -8.53 -11.98
CA VAL A 220 9.57 -8.60 -10.93
C VAL A 220 10.86 -9.32 -11.37
N GLU A 221 10.91 -9.87 -12.58
CA GLU A 221 11.99 -10.75 -13.07
C GLU A 221 13.17 -9.99 -13.72
N GLY A 222 13.30 -8.70 -13.43
CA GLY A 222 14.31 -7.81 -14.02
C GLY A 222 13.81 -7.01 -15.22
N PRO A 223 14.71 -6.42 -16.03
CA PRO A 223 14.33 -5.67 -17.23
C PRO A 223 13.66 -6.58 -18.27
N GLY A 224 12.47 -6.19 -18.73
CA GLY A 224 11.66 -6.96 -19.68
C GLY A 224 10.27 -6.35 -19.88
N LEU A 225 9.46 -7.00 -20.70
CA LEU A 225 8.14 -6.52 -21.12
C LEU A 225 7.16 -6.40 -19.96
N GLY A 226 7.11 -7.37 -19.04
CA GLY A 226 6.18 -7.32 -17.90
C GLY A 226 6.35 -6.06 -17.05
N ARG A 227 7.60 -5.62 -16.81
CA ARG A 227 7.89 -4.36 -16.11
C ARG A 227 7.46 -3.13 -16.90
N GLN A 228 7.67 -3.14 -18.21
CA GLN A 228 7.29 -2.02 -19.10
C GLN A 228 5.77 -1.86 -19.19
N ILE A 229 5.04 -2.97 -19.31
CA ILE A 229 3.57 -3.00 -19.31
C ILE A 229 3.03 -2.51 -17.96
N THR A 230 3.65 -2.95 -16.86
CA THR A 230 3.25 -2.55 -15.50
C THR A 230 3.37 -1.03 -15.34
N ALA A 231 4.52 -0.45 -15.70
CA ALA A 231 4.73 0.99 -15.55
C ALA A 231 3.70 1.81 -16.37
N SER A 232 3.43 1.42 -17.62
CA SER A 232 2.47 2.15 -18.45
C SER A 232 1.02 1.98 -17.99
N LEU A 233 0.63 0.76 -17.60
CA LEU A 233 -0.73 0.50 -17.13
C LEU A 233 -1.00 1.15 -15.77
N TYR A 234 -0.03 1.21 -14.85
CA TYR A 234 -0.21 1.92 -13.57
C TYR A 234 -0.46 3.41 -13.79
N ALA A 235 0.39 4.08 -14.56
CA ALA A 235 0.22 5.51 -14.84
C ALA A 235 -1.16 5.82 -15.44
N MET A 236 -1.58 5.01 -16.41
CA MET A 236 -2.88 5.16 -17.06
C MET A 236 -4.05 4.79 -16.13
N ALA A 237 -3.99 3.68 -15.41
CA ALA A 237 -5.07 3.22 -14.54
C ALA A 237 -5.29 4.19 -13.38
N TRP A 238 -4.23 4.78 -12.83
CA TRP A 238 -4.33 5.82 -11.81
C TRP A 238 -4.97 7.09 -12.37
N ALA A 239 -4.48 7.61 -13.49
CA ALA A 239 -5.06 8.79 -14.13
C ALA A 239 -6.56 8.58 -14.46
N ARG A 240 -6.91 7.41 -14.98
CA ARG A 240 -8.31 7.07 -15.32
C ARG A 240 -9.16 6.77 -14.11
N GLY A 241 -8.62 6.12 -13.08
CA GLY A 241 -9.32 5.81 -11.84
C GLY A 241 -9.66 7.09 -11.07
N TYR A 242 -8.73 8.04 -10.99
CA TYR A 242 -8.99 9.37 -10.46
C TYR A 242 -9.92 10.19 -11.34
N GLY A 243 -9.77 10.08 -12.67
CA GLY A 243 -10.75 10.63 -13.60
C GLY A 243 -12.15 10.08 -13.31
N GLN A 244 -12.29 8.76 -13.13
CA GLN A 244 -13.56 8.10 -12.83
C GLN A 244 -14.13 8.56 -11.48
N TYR A 245 -13.30 8.61 -10.44
CA TYR A 245 -13.66 9.10 -9.11
C TYR A 245 -14.11 10.58 -9.15
N ALA A 246 -13.42 11.42 -9.93
CA ALA A 246 -13.78 12.83 -10.14
C ALA A 246 -15.00 13.03 -11.09
N GLY A 247 -15.52 11.95 -11.70
CA GLY A 247 -16.69 11.97 -12.57
C GLY A 247 -16.41 12.03 -14.08
N ALA A 248 -15.20 11.82 -14.58
CA ALA A 248 -14.94 11.67 -16.02
C ALA A 248 -15.58 10.38 -16.57
N PRO A 249 -16.23 10.36 -17.75
CA PRO A 249 -16.98 9.22 -18.32
C PRO A 249 -16.08 8.03 -18.70
N VAL A 250 -15.56 7.35 -17.67
CA VAL A 250 -14.71 6.17 -17.77
C VAL A 250 -15.55 4.96 -17.40
N GLU A 251 -15.88 4.13 -18.40
CA GLU A 251 -16.55 2.84 -18.19
C GLU A 251 -15.55 1.78 -17.71
N ASN A 252 -14.42 1.65 -18.41
CA ASN A 252 -13.33 0.74 -18.03
C ASN A 252 -12.05 1.52 -17.74
N VAL A 253 -11.49 1.29 -16.55
CA VAL A 253 -10.21 1.89 -16.11
C VAL A 253 -9.07 1.20 -16.85
N VAL A 254 -9.07 -0.13 -16.89
CA VAL A 254 -8.15 -0.94 -17.71
C VAL A 254 -8.99 -1.77 -18.67
N ALA A 255 -8.66 -1.75 -19.96
CA ALA A 255 -9.38 -2.48 -20.99
C ALA A 255 -8.37 -3.10 -21.97
N ASN A 256 -8.78 -4.09 -22.75
CA ASN A 256 -7.86 -4.77 -23.68
C ASN A 256 -7.15 -3.84 -24.68
N ARG A 257 -7.79 -2.73 -25.07
CA ARG A 257 -7.16 -1.68 -25.91
C ARG A 257 -5.98 -0.98 -25.23
N HIS A 258 -6.04 -0.81 -23.91
CA HIS A 258 -4.98 -0.23 -23.10
C HIS A 258 -3.82 -1.21 -22.90
N VAL A 259 -4.16 -2.50 -22.75
CA VAL A 259 -3.20 -3.60 -22.67
C VAL A 259 -2.45 -3.75 -24.00
N GLU A 260 -3.14 -3.71 -25.14
CA GLU A 260 -2.53 -3.74 -26.48
C GLU A 260 -1.52 -2.59 -26.67
N LEU A 261 -1.94 -1.35 -26.35
CA LEU A 261 -1.09 -0.17 -26.45
C LEU A 261 0.15 -0.29 -25.55
N SER A 262 -0.05 -0.66 -24.29
CA SER A 262 1.02 -0.84 -23.30
C SER A 262 2.01 -1.93 -23.71
N THR A 263 1.51 -3.03 -24.26
CA THR A 263 2.32 -4.14 -24.74
C THR A 263 3.19 -3.70 -25.91
N ASN A 264 2.62 -3.09 -26.95
CA ASN A 264 3.37 -2.65 -28.12
C ASN A 264 4.39 -1.55 -27.78
N ALA A 265 4.03 -0.61 -26.91
CA ALA A 265 4.96 0.39 -26.40
C ALA A 265 6.11 -0.28 -25.61
N GLY A 266 5.80 -1.28 -24.80
CA GLY A 266 6.79 -2.09 -24.08
C GLY A 266 7.73 -2.85 -25.02
N ILE A 267 7.21 -3.49 -26.07
CA ILE A 267 8.02 -4.18 -27.08
C ILE A 267 9.00 -3.23 -27.75
N VAL A 268 8.56 -2.04 -28.17
CA VAL A 268 9.44 -1.00 -28.76
C VAL A 268 10.59 -0.65 -27.81
N ARG A 269 10.32 -0.49 -26.51
CA ARG A 269 11.38 -0.21 -25.51
C ARG A 269 12.32 -1.41 -25.32
N VAL A 270 11.81 -2.63 -25.32
CA VAL A 270 12.65 -3.85 -25.24
C VAL A 270 13.51 -3.99 -26.50
N GLN A 271 12.99 -3.68 -27.69
CA GLN A 271 13.78 -3.64 -28.92
C GLN A 271 14.93 -2.63 -28.83
N ARG A 272 14.66 -1.39 -28.38
CA ARG A 272 15.70 -0.37 -28.13
C ARG A 272 16.76 -0.88 -27.15
N ASP A 273 16.35 -1.52 -26.06
CA ASP A 273 17.26 -2.05 -25.04
C ASP A 273 18.12 -3.22 -25.55
N VAL A 274 17.61 -4.07 -26.45
CA VAL A 274 18.34 -5.25 -26.96
C VAL A 274 19.17 -4.95 -28.21
N PHE A 275 18.60 -4.21 -29.17
CA PHE A 275 19.16 -4.00 -30.49
C PHE A 275 19.78 -2.61 -30.67
N GLY A 276 19.49 -1.67 -29.77
CA GLY A 276 19.93 -0.27 -29.87
C GLY A 276 19.04 0.60 -30.76
N THR A 277 17.98 0.02 -31.34
CA THR A 277 16.93 0.71 -32.10
C THR A 277 15.65 -0.14 -32.08
N SER A 278 14.55 0.39 -32.58
CA SER A 278 13.27 -0.31 -32.71
C SER A 278 12.72 -0.24 -34.11
N ASP A 279 11.84 -1.17 -34.42
CA ASP A 279 11.11 -1.26 -35.67
C ASP A 279 10.36 0.06 -35.95
N PRO A 280 10.53 0.69 -37.13
CA PRO A 280 9.85 1.93 -37.50
C PRO A 280 8.33 1.78 -37.60
N ASP A 281 7.84 0.64 -38.07
CA ASP A 281 6.41 0.37 -38.24
C ASP A 281 5.75 0.10 -36.89
N ALA A 282 6.45 -0.61 -35.98
CA ALA A 282 6.03 -0.74 -34.59
C ALA A 282 5.88 0.63 -33.89
N ARG A 283 6.86 1.52 -34.08
CA ARG A 283 6.82 2.89 -33.53
C ARG A 283 5.69 3.73 -34.12
N GLY A 284 5.51 3.67 -35.44
CA GLY A 284 4.42 4.37 -36.13
C GLY A 284 3.05 3.90 -35.62
N GLY A 285 2.88 2.58 -35.46
CA GLY A 285 1.70 1.95 -34.88
C GLY A 285 1.41 2.44 -33.45
N VAL A 286 2.40 2.45 -32.56
CA VAL A 286 2.23 2.93 -31.17
C VAL A 286 1.86 4.42 -31.13
N ALA A 287 2.53 5.27 -31.93
CA ALA A 287 2.21 6.70 -31.98
C ALA A 287 0.76 6.93 -32.45
N ARG A 288 0.32 6.17 -33.45
CA ARG A 288 -1.04 6.26 -33.98
C ARG A 288 -2.09 5.71 -33.02
N ALA A 289 -1.80 4.59 -32.35
CA ALA A 289 -2.65 4.00 -31.32
C ALA A 289 -2.81 4.97 -30.15
N THR A 290 -1.72 5.59 -29.67
CA THR A 290 -1.75 6.62 -28.60
C THR A 290 -2.67 7.79 -28.96
N ALA A 291 -2.50 8.35 -30.17
CA ALA A 291 -3.31 9.48 -30.63
C ALA A 291 -4.81 9.14 -30.73
N ARG A 292 -5.16 7.90 -31.07
CA ARG A 292 -6.55 7.45 -31.17
C ARG A 292 -7.15 7.07 -29.84
N THR A 293 -6.43 6.36 -28.98
CA THR A 293 -6.92 5.97 -27.64
C THR A 293 -7.32 7.21 -26.84
N GLY A 294 -6.52 8.29 -26.89
CA GLY A 294 -6.88 9.56 -26.25
C GLY A 294 -8.14 10.25 -26.81
N VAL A 295 -8.47 10.06 -28.09
CA VAL A 295 -9.68 10.62 -28.73
C VAL A 295 -10.89 9.72 -28.49
N THR A 296 -10.72 8.40 -28.54
CA THR A 296 -11.80 7.42 -28.33
C THR A 296 -12.31 7.48 -26.90
N ASP A 297 -11.44 7.61 -25.90
CA ASP A 297 -11.86 7.76 -24.50
C ASP A 297 -12.59 9.08 -24.20
N LEU A 298 -12.46 10.09 -25.07
CA LEU A 298 -13.20 11.35 -25.02
C LEU A 298 -14.59 11.26 -25.68
N LEU A 299 -14.87 10.20 -26.46
CA LEU A 299 -16.01 10.12 -27.40
C LEU A 299 -16.81 8.80 -27.36
N SER A 300 -16.48 7.86 -26.48
CA SER A 300 -17.25 6.61 -26.33
C SER A 300 -18.53 6.87 -25.54
N PRO A 301 -19.66 6.98 -26.27
CA PRO A 301 -20.44 5.78 -26.54
C PRO A 301 -20.55 5.43 -28.04
N THR A 302 -19.65 5.92 -28.89
CA THR A 302 -19.67 5.55 -30.32
C THR A 302 -18.81 4.31 -30.59
N GLY A 303 -19.48 3.17 -30.87
CA GLY A 303 -18.85 1.91 -31.23
C GLY A 303 -17.96 2.02 -32.47
N VAL A 304 -16.64 2.05 -32.26
CA VAL A 304 -15.66 2.01 -33.35
C VAL A 304 -15.62 0.58 -33.89
N HIS A 305 -15.81 0.42 -35.20
CA HIS A 305 -15.83 -0.89 -35.85
C HIS A 305 -14.42 -1.51 -35.85
N GLU A 306 -14.26 -2.71 -35.26
CA GLU A 306 -12.97 -3.38 -35.01
C GLU A 306 -12.10 -3.56 -36.27
N ALA A 307 -12.70 -3.78 -37.44
CA ALA A 307 -11.96 -3.92 -38.70
C ALA A 307 -11.22 -2.63 -39.12
N SER A 308 -11.71 -1.45 -38.71
CA SER A 308 -11.07 -0.16 -39.02
C SER A 308 -9.90 0.19 -38.09
N TRP A 309 -9.70 -0.59 -37.01
CA TRP A 309 -8.59 -0.43 -36.07
C TRP A 309 -7.29 -1.01 -36.63
N THR A 310 -7.32 -2.26 -37.12
CA THR A 310 -6.18 -2.96 -37.72
C THR A 310 -5.53 -2.14 -38.84
N ASP A 311 -6.33 -1.68 -39.81
CA ASP A 311 -5.83 -0.93 -40.98
C ASP A 311 -5.21 0.42 -40.60
N ALA A 312 -5.55 0.97 -39.43
CA ALA A 312 -5.03 2.26 -39.03
C ALA A 312 -3.70 2.21 -38.30
N VAL A 313 -3.36 1.09 -37.67
CA VAL A 313 -2.10 0.90 -36.94
C VAL A 313 -1.04 0.21 -37.79
N LEU A 314 -1.43 -0.71 -38.69
CA LEU A 314 -0.51 -1.49 -39.53
C LEU A 314 0.15 -0.71 -40.69
N GLY A 315 -0.17 0.58 -40.87
CA GLY A 315 0.39 1.43 -41.94
C GLY A 315 0.65 2.87 -41.50
N ALA A 316 0.77 3.12 -40.20
CA ALA A 316 1.00 4.45 -39.67
C ALA A 316 2.46 4.88 -39.85
N PRO A 317 2.75 6.01 -40.54
CA PRO A 317 4.12 6.46 -40.70
C PRO A 317 4.72 6.85 -39.34
N THR A 318 6.00 6.53 -39.12
CA THR A 318 6.73 7.04 -37.96
C THR A 318 6.73 8.57 -37.99
N PRO A 319 6.36 9.27 -36.90
CA PRO A 319 6.45 10.73 -36.84
C PRO A 319 7.91 11.15 -37.01
N THR A 320 8.25 11.78 -38.13
CA THR A 320 9.59 12.35 -38.35
C THR A 320 9.67 13.76 -37.76
N ARG A 321 10.79 14.12 -37.11
CA ARG A 321 11.09 15.52 -36.77
C ARG A 321 10.88 16.43 -37.98
N GLY A 322 9.91 17.34 -37.89
CA GLY A 322 9.63 18.30 -38.95
C GLY A 322 10.78 19.29 -39.14
N SER A 323 11.53 19.11 -40.22
CA SER A 323 12.03 20.23 -41.02
C SER A 323 11.02 20.51 -42.14
N ASP A 324 10.49 21.73 -42.12
CA ASP A 324 9.75 22.48 -43.15
C ASP A 324 8.37 22.04 -43.66
N GLY A 325 7.40 22.93 -43.42
CA GLY A 325 6.07 23.00 -44.05
C GLY A 325 5.13 23.85 -43.20
N GLY A 326 5.20 25.18 -43.36
CA GLY A 326 4.57 26.15 -42.46
C GLY A 326 3.03 26.15 -42.44
N ASP A 327 2.47 26.32 -41.25
CA ASP A 327 1.43 27.30 -40.98
C ASP A 327 1.45 27.68 -39.50
N THR A 328 1.31 28.97 -39.25
CA THR A 328 1.48 29.64 -37.96
C THR A 328 0.37 29.29 -36.96
N ALA A 329 0.74 28.72 -35.82
CA ALA A 329 0.03 28.90 -34.56
C ALA A 329 1.06 29.10 -33.43
N SER A 330 1.18 30.34 -32.98
CA SER A 330 2.03 30.75 -31.87
C SER A 330 1.47 30.26 -30.54
N GLY A 331 2.35 29.70 -29.70
CA GLY A 331 2.19 29.68 -28.25
C GLY A 331 2.38 28.31 -27.60
N GLY A 332 3.62 27.98 -27.23
CA GLY A 332 3.93 26.83 -26.38
C GLY A 332 5.29 26.21 -26.66
N ASP A 333 6.33 26.72 -26.01
CA ASP A 333 7.70 26.22 -26.07
C ASP A 333 7.83 24.85 -25.38
N ARG A 334 7.59 23.75 -26.12
CA ARG A 334 8.22 22.44 -25.95
C ARG A 334 8.27 21.75 -27.31
N THR A 335 9.48 21.61 -27.87
CA THR A 335 9.75 20.69 -28.97
C THR A 335 9.32 19.28 -28.56
N ALA A 336 8.24 18.76 -29.13
CA ALA A 336 7.82 17.38 -28.90
C ALA A 336 8.92 16.44 -29.43
N SER A 337 9.62 15.76 -28.52
CA SER A 337 10.56 14.69 -28.87
C SER A 337 9.81 13.56 -29.57
N GLU A 338 10.50 12.79 -30.42
CA GLU A 338 10.00 11.50 -30.96
C GLU A 338 9.55 10.54 -29.83
N ASP A 339 10.00 10.79 -28.61
CA ASP A 339 9.70 10.00 -27.40
C ASP A 339 8.53 10.54 -26.56
N ALA A 340 7.89 11.65 -26.95
CA ALA A 340 6.78 12.24 -26.19
C ALA A 340 5.53 11.33 -26.10
N ALA A 341 5.38 10.37 -27.03
CA ALA A 341 4.35 9.34 -26.97
C ALA A 341 4.62 8.24 -25.92
N PHE A 342 5.84 8.21 -25.36
CA PHE A 342 6.31 7.18 -24.43
C PHE A 342 6.55 7.70 -23.01
N ASP A 343 6.42 9.01 -22.78
CA ASP A 343 6.73 9.70 -21.52
C ASP A 343 5.42 10.02 -20.76
N PRO A 344 5.12 9.34 -19.64
CA PRO A 344 3.92 9.62 -18.86
C PRO A 344 4.03 11.02 -18.26
N SER A 345 3.17 11.93 -18.73
CA SER A 345 3.06 13.27 -18.19
C SER A 345 2.45 13.23 -16.79
N THR A 346 3.25 13.58 -15.78
CA THR A 346 2.89 13.68 -14.33
C THR A 346 2.73 12.31 -13.67
N ASP A 347 3.23 12.15 -12.44
CA ASP A 347 3.00 10.95 -11.64
C ASP A 347 1.70 11.13 -10.84
N PRO A 348 0.56 10.55 -11.26
CA PRO A 348 -0.72 10.69 -10.55
C PRO A 348 -0.75 9.94 -9.21
N THR A 349 0.39 9.41 -8.72
CA THR A 349 0.46 8.61 -7.49
C THR A 349 0.72 9.44 -6.22
N ASP A 350 0.97 10.75 -6.36
CA ASP A 350 1.13 11.68 -5.22
C ASP A 350 -0.23 12.13 -4.62
N GLU A 351 -1.33 11.51 -5.04
CA GLU A 351 -2.67 11.88 -4.59
C GLU A 351 -2.94 11.42 -3.15
N THR A 352 -3.44 12.37 -2.34
CA THR A 352 -3.79 12.15 -0.93
C THR A 352 -5.28 12.35 -0.67
N ALA A 353 -5.78 11.80 0.44
CA ALA A 353 -7.10 12.18 0.97
C ALA A 353 -7.04 12.57 2.44
N SER A 354 -7.87 13.54 2.79
CA SER A 354 -8.13 13.92 4.17
C SER A 354 -8.95 12.84 4.88
N VAL A 355 -8.44 12.36 6.03
CA VAL A 355 -9.15 11.48 6.95
C VAL A 355 -9.39 12.24 8.24
N GLU A 356 -10.65 12.33 8.66
CA GLU A 356 -11.09 13.08 9.83
C GLU A 356 -11.29 12.17 11.06
N VAL A 357 -11.13 12.73 12.27
CA VAL A 357 -11.39 12.05 13.54
C VAL A 357 -12.90 11.89 13.82
N GLY A 358 -13.76 12.50 13.01
CA GLY A 358 -15.18 12.77 13.27
C GLY A 358 -15.99 11.61 13.87
N GLN A 359 -15.77 10.37 13.43
CA GLN A 359 -16.45 9.22 14.01
C GLN A 359 -15.90 8.79 15.37
N ALA A 360 -14.58 8.70 15.51
CA ALA A 360 -13.96 8.35 16.78
C ALA A 360 -14.30 9.40 17.85
N ALA A 361 -14.33 10.67 17.45
CA ALA A 361 -14.82 11.78 18.26
C ALA A 361 -16.26 11.59 18.76
N ASP A 362 -17.16 11.04 17.94
CA ASP A 362 -18.56 10.81 18.31
C ASP A 362 -18.75 9.62 19.24
N ARG A 363 -18.05 8.51 18.99
CA ARG A 363 -18.10 7.35 19.89
C ARG A 363 -17.48 7.65 21.26
N ALA A 364 -16.34 8.34 21.29
CA ALA A 364 -15.74 8.81 22.52
C ALA A 364 -16.70 9.74 23.30
N ALA A 365 -17.44 10.61 22.60
CA ALA A 365 -18.42 11.48 23.24
C ALA A 365 -19.54 10.67 23.90
N THR A 366 -20.03 9.60 23.27
CA THR A 366 -21.06 8.73 23.88
C THR A 366 -20.58 8.09 25.19
N ALA A 367 -19.36 7.56 25.22
CA ALA A 367 -18.78 6.94 26.42
C ALA A 367 -18.64 7.94 27.57
N VAL A 368 -18.11 9.14 27.29
CA VAL A 368 -17.93 10.17 28.33
C VAL A 368 -19.24 10.73 28.83
N HIS A 369 -20.23 10.93 27.97
CA HIS A 369 -21.53 11.44 28.42
C HIS A 369 -22.30 10.43 29.27
N ASP A 370 -22.12 9.13 29.06
CA ASP A 370 -22.69 8.07 29.89
C ASP A 370 -22.11 8.06 31.31
N ASP A 371 -20.79 8.21 31.39
CA ASP A 371 -20.07 8.15 32.66
C ASP A 371 -19.82 9.53 33.29
N LEU A 372 -20.35 10.62 32.70
CA LEU A 372 -20.01 12.00 33.08
C LEU A 372 -20.20 12.27 34.57
N ALA A 373 -21.34 11.84 35.12
CA ALA A 373 -21.64 12.02 36.54
C ALA A 373 -20.68 11.25 37.45
N GLU A 374 -20.19 10.09 36.99
CA GLU A 374 -19.22 9.29 37.74
C GLU A 374 -17.81 9.88 37.62
N ILE A 375 -17.40 10.30 36.43
CA ILE A 375 -16.12 10.97 36.16
C ILE A 375 -15.99 12.20 37.07
N VAL A 376 -17.01 13.06 37.10
CA VAL A 376 -17.01 14.28 37.94
C VAL A 376 -17.10 13.92 39.42
N ARG A 377 -17.86 12.88 39.80
CA ARG A 377 -17.94 12.42 41.19
C ARG A 377 -16.58 12.00 41.72
N ARG A 378 -15.72 11.39 40.90
CA ARG A 378 -14.36 10.99 41.31
C ARG A 378 -13.49 12.17 41.75
N SER A 379 -13.71 13.37 41.22
CA SER A 379 -13.05 14.61 41.64
C SER A 379 -13.54 15.17 42.98
N HIS A 380 -14.70 14.71 43.45
CA HIS A 380 -15.35 15.19 44.68
C HIS A 380 -15.10 14.29 45.89
N ARG A 381 -14.14 13.37 45.78
CA ARG A 381 -13.91 12.33 46.78
C ARG A 381 -13.04 12.81 47.94
N VAL A 382 -13.51 12.60 49.16
CA VAL A 382 -12.79 12.89 50.42
C VAL A 382 -12.76 11.63 51.30
N GLU A 383 -11.59 11.28 51.81
CA GLU A 383 -11.40 10.24 52.81
C GLU A 383 -11.41 10.87 54.21
N ALA A 384 -12.45 10.60 55.00
CA ALA A 384 -12.59 11.17 56.33
C ALA A 384 -12.25 10.16 57.43
N THR A 385 -11.50 10.59 58.44
CA THR A 385 -11.08 9.76 59.58
C THR A 385 -11.43 10.46 60.89
N ALA A 386 -12.09 9.76 61.80
CA ALA A 386 -12.30 10.16 63.19
C ALA A 386 -11.36 9.35 64.09
N GLU A 387 -10.60 10.04 64.93
CA GLU A 387 -9.64 9.44 65.87
C GLU A 387 -9.93 9.91 67.29
N THR A 388 -9.78 9.00 68.25
CA THR A 388 -9.84 9.34 69.67
C THR A 388 -8.45 9.30 70.31
N GLU A 389 -8.20 10.25 71.20
CA GLU A 389 -6.98 10.32 71.99
C GLU A 389 -7.36 10.44 73.47
N THR A 390 -7.10 9.38 74.24
CA THR A 390 -7.50 9.24 75.63
C THR A 390 -6.36 9.58 76.58
N THR A 391 -6.51 10.68 77.32
CA THR A 391 -5.56 11.10 78.34
C THR A 391 -6.14 10.98 79.74
N ARG A 392 -5.56 10.12 80.59
CA ARG A 392 -5.96 10.04 82.01
C ARG A 392 -5.46 11.26 82.79
N ILE A 393 -6.38 12.14 83.18
CA ILE A 393 -6.08 13.39 83.89
C ILE A 393 -6.10 13.24 85.42
N ARG A 394 -6.80 12.23 85.95
CA ARG A 394 -6.80 11.90 87.39
C ARG A 394 -6.86 10.39 87.61
N ASP A 395 -5.95 9.87 88.42
CA ASP A 395 -5.96 8.49 88.90
C ASP A 395 -6.61 8.45 90.29
N GLY A 396 -7.73 7.75 90.40
CA GLY A 396 -8.45 7.53 91.66
C GLY A 396 -7.83 6.46 92.55
N GLY A 397 -6.83 5.71 92.06
CA GLY A 397 -6.21 4.61 92.77
C GLY A 397 -7.01 3.31 92.70
N ARG A 398 -6.59 2.29 93.45
CA ARG A 398 -7.26 0.97 93.49
C ARG A 398 -8.26 0.91 94.63
N VAL A 399 -9.43 0.34 94.37
CA VAL A 399 -10.40 0.03 95.43
C VAL A 399 -10.01 -1.23 96.20
N SER A 400 -9.94 -1.10 97.52
CA SER A 400 -9.66 -2.20 98.44
C SER A 400 -10.45 -2.00 99.74
N PRO A 401 -11.68 -2.55 99.85
CA PRO A 401 -12.51 -2.42 101.04
C PRO A 401 -11.75 -2.84 102.30
N ASP A 402 -11.68 -1.93 103.26
CA ASP A 402 -10.97 -2.16 104.51
C ASP A 402 -11.52 -3.38 105.23
N ARG A 403 -10.63 -4.17 105.85
CA ARG A 403 -11.03 -5.25 106.72
C ARG A 403 -11.63 -4.68 108.02
N PRO A 404 -12.80 -5.15 108.48
CA PRO A 404 -13.39 -4.68 109.73
C PRO A 404 -12.42 -4.85 110.90
N ARG A 405 -12.27 -3.82 111.73
CA ARG A 405 -11.44 -3.87 112.94
C ARG A 405 -12.12 -4.76 114.00
N SER A 406 -11.35 -5.55 114.74
CA SER A 406 -11.87 -6.40 115.82
C SER A 406 -10.96 -6.36 117.05
N LEU A 407 -11.58 -6.32 118.24
CA LEU A 407 -10.91 -6.47 119.54
C LEU A 407 -11.01 -7.92 120.08
N LEU A 408 -11.61 -8.82 119.31
CA LEU A 408 -11.78 -10.24 119.66
C LEU A 408 -10.71 -11.09 118.96
N ALA A 409 -10.41 -12.28 119.49
CA ALA A 409 -9.37 -13.16 118.96
C ALA A 409 -9.74 -13.80 117.61
N GLU A 410 -11.04 -13.91 117.32
CA GLU A 410 -11.58 -14.53 116.11
C GLU A 410 -11.46 -13.60 114.89
N PRO A 411 -10.74 -14.01 113.83
CA PRO A 411 -10.53 -13.15 112.67
C PRO A 411 -11.79 -13.06 111.80
N TRP A 412 -12.14 -11.84 111.35
CA TRP A 412 -13.07 -11.65 110.24
C TRP A 412 -12.57 -12.35 108.98
N ARG A 413 -13.39 -13.17 108.34
CA ARG A 413 -13.09 -13.81 107.05
C ARG A 413 -13.97 -13.21 105.98
N ARG A 414 -13.38 -12.84 104.84
CA ARG A 414 -14.14 -12.37 103.68
C ARG A 414 -14.82 -13.58 103.05
N ILE A 415 -16.14 -13.54 102.98
CA ILE A 415 -16.95 -14.62 102.42
C ILE A 415 -17.51 -14.28 101.05
N ASP A 416 -17.62 -12.99 100.74
CA ASP A 416 -18.04 -12.51 99.44
C ASP A 416 -17.35 -11.18 99.11
N SER A 417 -17.20 -10.90 97.82
CA SER A 417 -16.74 -9.61 97.33
C SER A 417 -17.36 -9.32 95.99
N SER A 418 -17.93 -8.13 95.84
CA SER A 418 -18.41 -7.62 94.56
C SER A 418 -17.62 -6.38 94.16
N ARG A 419 -17.43 -6.22 92.85
CA ARG A 419 -16.89 -5.01 92.24
C ARG A 419 -17.89 -4.53 91.22
N THR A 420 -18.09 -3.23 91.17
CA THR A 420 -18.92 -2.56 90.17
C THR A 420 -18.12 -1.41 89.59
N GLU A 421 -18.14 -1.32 88.28
CA GLU A 421 -17.54 -0.24 87.52
C GLU A 421 -18.65 0.46 86.74
N ARG A 422 -18.61 1.79 86.73
CA ARG A 422 -19.56 2.61 85.96
C ARG A 422 -18.80 3.71 85.24
N ILE A 423 -18.94 3.74 83.93
CA ILE A 423 -18.32 4.75 83.06
C ILE A 423 -19.38 5.77 82.68
N ARG A 424 -19.12 7.04 82.94
CA ARG A 424 -20.01 8.16 82.61
C ARG A 424 -19.26 9.30 81.99
N VAL A 425 -19.81 9.86 80.92
CA VAL A 425 -19.39 11.15 80.39
C VAL A 425 -20.01 12.23 81.28
N VAL A 426 -19.21 13.18 81.76
CA VAL A 426 -19.66 14.17 82.75
C VAL A 426 -19.56 15.62 82.27
N ASP A 427 -18.72 15.88 81.27
CA ASP A 427 -18.52 17.21 80.70
C ASP A 427 -17.97 17.09 79.27
N GLY A 428 -18.09 18.15 78.47
CA GLY A 428 -17.62 18.15 77.09
C GLY A 428 -17.82 19.45 76.33
N SER A 429 -17.23 19.50 75.13
CA SER A 429 -17.47 20.56 74.14
C SER A 429 -18.37 20.05 73.02
N ASP A 430 -19.33 20.84 72.56
CA ASP A 430 -20.19 20.48 71.42
C ASP A 430 -19.35 20.10 70.18
N PRO A 431 -19.73 19.06 69.42
CA PRO A 431 -19.08 18.74 68.15
C PRO A 431 -19.32 19.90 67.18
N ARG A 432 -18.23 20.46 66.65
CA ARG A 432 -18.27 21.45 65.57
C ARG A 432 -17.52 20.88 64.39
N LEU A 433 -18.28 20.33 63.45
CA LEU A 433 -17.75 19.84 62.20
C LEU A 433 -17.87 20.91 61.13
N GLY A 434 -16.76 21.18 60.46
CA GLY A 434 -16.63 22.21 59.45
C GLY A 434 -15.15 22.41 59.12
N THR A 435 -14.89 23.06 58.00
CA THR A 435 -13.55 23.46 57.59
C THR A 435 -13.62 24.89 57.11
N ASP A 436 -12.52 25.63 57.28
CA ASP A 436 -12.35 26.88 56.56
C ASP A 436 -12.12 26.55 55.08
N SER A 437 -12.42 27.51 54.20
CA SER A 437 -12.11 27.43 52.77
C SER A 437 -10.61 27.20 52.56
N GLU A 438 -10.22 26.11 51.89
CA GLU A 438 -8.81 25.68 51.77
C GLU A 438 -8.36 25.49 50.32
N THR A 439 -7.04 25.53 50.09
CA THR A 439 -6.44 25.14 48.81
C THR A 439 -5.49 23.99 49.02
N VAL A 440 -5.88 22.83 48.51
CA VAL A 440 -5.26 21.55 48.85
C VAL A 440 -4.72 20.84 47.63
N SER A 441 -3.67 20.07 47.82
CA SER A 441 -3.19 19.08 46.86
C SER A 441 -3.93 17.75 47.06
N ALA A 442 -3.94 16.88 46.04
CA ALA A 442 -4.42 15.52 46.23
C ALA A 442 -3.57 14.80 47.30
N GLY A 443 -4.22 14.15 48.26
CA GLY A 443 -3.62 13.51 49.43
C GLY A 443 -3.40 14.43 50.63
N GLU A 444 -3.74 15.71 50.54
CA GLU A 444 -3.62 16.65 51.66
C GLU A 444 -4.83 16.57 52.61
N SER A 445 -4.55 16.60 53.92
CA SER A 445 -5.54 16.45 54.98
C SER A 445 -5.88 17.80 55.63
N VAL A 446 -7.16 18.07 55.76
CA VAL A 446 -7.72 19.25 56.44
C VAL A 446 -8.48 18.83 57.70
N SER A 447 -8.43 19.66 58.73
CA SER A 447 -9.19 19.42 59.96
C SER A 447 -10.66 19.71 59.73
N PHE A 448 -11.53 18.71 59.92
CA PHE A 448 -12.98 18.90 59.97
C PHE A 448 -13.47 19.30 61.35
N GLY A 449 -12.58 19.41 62.35
CA GLY A 449 -12.93 19.78 63.71
C GLY A 449 -13.06 18.55 64.62
N GLY A 450 -13.82 18.68 65.69
CA GLY A 450 -13.90 17.63 66.71
C GLY A 450 -14.52 18.08 68.01
N ALA A 451 -14.40 17.23 69.02
CA ALA A 451 -14.96 17.44 70.35
C ALA A 451 -14.02 16.92 71.43
N THR A 452 -14.20 17.39 72.66
CA THR A 452 -13.54 16.84 73.85
C THR A 452 -14.60 16.39 74.84
N ARG A 453 -14.35 15.28 75.55
CA ARG A 453 -15.17 14.77 76.65
C ARG A 453 -14.33 14.53 77.90
N GLU A 454 -14.89 14.83 79.07
CA GLU A 454 -14.41 14.32 80.35
C GLU A 454 -15.23 13.08 80.70
N VAL A 455 -14.54 11.95 80.82
CA VAL A 455 -15.12 10.64 81.14
C VAL A 455 -14.64 10.22 82.52
N VAL A 456 -15.59 9.81 83.36
CA VAL A 456 -15.36 9.41 84.73
C VAL A 456 -15.62 7.92 84.86
N VAL A 457 -14.65 7.20 85.43
CA VAL A 457 -14.77 5.78 85.76
C VAL A 457 -14.89 5.65 87.27
N GLU A 458 -16.10 5.35 87.74
CA GLU A 458 -16.38 5.10 89.16
C GLU A 458 -16.27 3.60 89.45
N ARG A 459 -15.30 3.25 90.30
CA ARG A 459 -15.09 1.88 90.77
C ARG A 459 -15.55 1.79 92.21
N ALA A 460 -16.43 0.85 92.51
CA ALA A 460 -16.86 0.54 93.86
C ALA A 460 -16.59 -0.94 94.14
N ALA A 461 -16.00 -1.23 95.29
CA ALA A 461 -15.86 -2.60 95.78
C ALA A 461 -16.60 -2.74 97.10
N THR A 462 -17.31 -3.86 97.27
CA THR A 462 -17.86 -4.25 98.57
C THR A 462 -17.29 -5.60 98.98
N ALA A 463 -17.03 -5.77 100.26
CA ALA A 463 -16.58 -7.03 100.84
C ALA A 463 -17.50 -7.39 101.99
N THR A 464 -18.11 -8.58 101.92
CA THR A 464 -18.91 -9.13 103.01
C THR A 464 -18.01 -10.00 103.88
N TRP A 465 -18.01 -9.68 105.16
CA TRP A 465 -17.19 -10.32 106.16
C TRP A 465 -18.06 -11.08 107.13
N GLU A 466 -17.64 -12.28 107.47
CA GLU A 466 -18.28 -13.11 108.47
C GLU A 466 -17.28 -13.42 109.59
N ARG A 467 -17.75 -13.41 110.83
CA ARG A 467 -17.01 -13.90 111.97
C ARG A 467 -17.93 -14.75 112.82
N ARG A 468 -17.49 -15.97 113.12
CA ARG A 468 -18.15 -16.83 114.10
C ARG A 468 -17.69 -16.43 115.50
N ILE A 469 -18.64 -16.08 116.35
CA ILE A 469 -18.40 -15.87 117.78
C ILE A 469 -18.82 -17.15 118.47
N VAL A 470 -17.87 -17.76 119.19
CA VAL A 470 -18.10 -19.00 119.93
C VAL A 470 -18.10 -18.65 121.40
N GLU A 471 -19.28 -18.60 122.01
CA GLU A 471 -19.41 -18.36 123.45
C GLU A 471 -19.17 -19.68 124.19
N ARG A 472 -18.15 -19.72 125.05
CA ARG A 472 -17.76 -20.92 125.80
C ARG A 472 -18.09 -20.76 127.27
N GLY A 473 -18.73 -21.78 127.84
CA GLY A 473 -19.02 -21.84 129.28
C GLY A 473 -17.75 -22.05 130.11
N PRO A 474 -17.84 -21.96 131.45
CA PRO A 474 -16.68 -21.99 132.36
C PRO A 474 -15.78 -23.24 132.26
N ASN A 475 -16.29 -24.34 131.68
CA ASN A 475 -15.56 -25.60 131.48
C ASN A 475 -14.99 -25.78 130.06
N GLY A 476 -15.09 -24.76 129.20
CA GLY A 476 -14.60 -24.78 127.82
C GLY A 476 -15.58 -25.36 126.78
N THR A 477 -16.77 -25.82 127.18
CA THR A 477 -17.83 -26.30 126.26
C THR A 477 -18.51 -25.15 125.52
N VAL A 478 -18.66 -25.28 124.21
CA VAL A 478 -19.36 -24.31 123.34
C VAL A 478 -20.84 -24.24 123.75
N GLN A 479 -21.30 -23.08 124.21
CA GLN A 479 -22.70 -22.85 124.59
C GLN A 479 -23.52 -22.28 123.44
N ASP A 480 -22.96 -21.34 122.70
CA ASP A 480 -23.62 -20.76 121.54
C ASP A 480 -22.59 -20.42 120.44
N VAL A 481 -23.03 -20.52 119.19
CA VAL A 481 -22.26 -20.08 118.03
C VAL A 481 -23.13 -19.10 117.25
N SER A 482 -22.86 -17.82 117.45
CA SER A 482 -23.47 -16.76 116.66
C SER A 482 -22.56 -16.37 115.50
N VAL A 483 -23.18 -15.91 114.42
CA VAL A 483 -22.48 -15.49 113.21
C VAL A 483 -22.75 -14.00 113.02
N ASP A 484 -21.70 -13.19 113.17
CA ASP A 484 -21.76 -11.79 112.79
C ASP A 484 -21.44 -11.63 111.31
N ARG A 485 -22.22 -10.80 110.62
CA ARG A 485 -21.94 -10.37 109.25
C ARG A 485 -21.86 -8.86 109.17
N THR A 486 -20.88 -8.35 108.43
CA THR A 486 -20.76 -6.92 108.12
C THR A 486 -20.27 -6.74 106.69
N VAL A 487 -20.53 -5.56 106.11
CA VAL A 487 -20.12 -5.22 104.75
C VAL A 487 -19.26 -3.96 104.81
N THR A 488 -18.08 -4.00 104.20
CA THR A 488 -17.24 -2.81 104.00
C THR A 488 -17.25 -2.42 102.53
N ARG A 489 -17.09 -1.12 102.26
CA ARG A 489 -17.13 -0.52 100.93
C ARG A 489 -15.95 0.43 100.75
N ASP A 490 -15.41 0.46 99.55
CA ASP A 490 -14.41 1.44 99.11
C ASP A 490 -14.71 1.88 97.67
N GLU A 491 -14.37 3.13 97.35
CA GLU A 491 -14.70 3.79 96.09
C GLU A 491 -13.51 4.58 95.55
N ALA A 492 -13.28 4.49 94.25
CA ALA A 492 -12.26 5.26 93.53
C ALA A 492 -12.83 5.82 92.24
N THR A 493 -12.36 7.00 91.85
CA THR A 493 -12.83 7.70 90.66
C THR A 493 -11.65 8.14 89.81
N ASP A 494 -11.52 7.54 88.62
CA ASP A 494 -10.61 8.06 87.60
C ASP A 494 -11.30 9.12 86.76
N ARG A 495 -10.52 10.04 86.20
CA ARG A 495 -10.99 11.00 85.20
C ARG A 495 -10.09 10.95 83.97
N TYR A 496 -10.71 10.87 82.82
CA TYR A 496 -10.09 10.85 81.50
C TYR A 496 -10.57 12.05 80.70
N ARG A 497 -9.68 12.63 79.91
CA ARG A 497 -10.01 13.56 78.84
C ARG A 497 -9.87 12.80 77.53
N VAL A 498 -10.96 12.65 76.80
CA VAL A 498 -10.95 12.06 75.46
C VAL A 498 -11.11 13.17 74.44
N ARG A 499 -10.15 13.30 73.53
CA ARG A 499 -10.27 14.17 72.36
C ARG A 499 -10.74 13.32 71.19
N VAL A 500 -11.77 13.77 70.49
CA VAL A 500 -12.21 13.21 69.21
C VAL A 500 -11.84 14.22 68.14
N SER A 501 -11.01 13.85 67.18
CA SER A 501 -10.62 14.67 66.03
C SER A 501 -11.11 14.04 64.74
N VAL A 502 -11.71 14.84 63.87
CA VAL A 502 -12.15 14.44 62.53
C VAL A 502 -11.29 15.17 61.51
N THR A 503 -10.71 14.42 60.59
CA THR A 503 -9.83 14.92 59.53
C THR A 503 -10.34 14.44 58.18
N GLY A 504 -10.43 15.31 57.18
CA GLY A 504 -10.79 14.98 55.81
C GLY A 504 -9.58 15.10 54.89
N THR A 505 -9.25 14.03 54.16
CA THR A 505 -8.17 14.02 53.15
C THR A 505 -8.77 14.15 51.77
N TYR A 506 -8.38 15.19 51.03
CA TYR A 506 -8.82 15.35 49.65
C TYR A 506 -8.17 14.27 48.78
N ALA A 507 -8.96 13.30 48.31
CA ALA A 507 -8.45 12.08 47.69
C ALA A 507 -9.20 11.76 46.39
N PRO A 508 -9.13 12.66 45.39
CA PRO A 508 -9.77 12.45 44.09
C PRO A 508 -9.22 11.19 43.42
N ARG A 509 -10.08 10.47 42.69
CA ARG A 509 -9.71 9.30 41.87
C ARG A 509 -10.05 9.54 40.41
N ASP A 510 -9.68 10.71 39.92
CA ASP A 510 -9.89 11.15 38.54
C ASP A 510 -8.58 11.15 37.75
N ASP A 511 -8.70 11.35 36.44
CA ASP A 511 -7.56 11.41 35.52
C ASP A 511 -7.07 12.86 35.28
N ALA A 512 -7.53 13.82 36.10
CA ALA A 512 -7.06 15.20 36.01
C ALA A 512 -5.60 15.29 36.50
N PRO A 513 -4.73 16.08 35.84
CA PRO A 513 -3.37 16.30 36.28
C PRO A 513 -3.27 16.74 37.76
N ASP A 514 -2.27 16.24 38.49
CA ASP A 514 -2.07 16.62 39.89
C ASP A 514 -1.65 18.09 40.03
N ARG A 515 -2.63 18.93 40.35
CA ARG A 515 -2.49 20.36 40.68
C ARG A 515 -3.28 20.66 41.95
N GLN A 516 -2.95 21.79 42.58
CA GLN A 516 -3.72 22.28 43.73
C GLN A 516 -5.16 22.62 43.31
N THR A 517 -6.10 22.39 44.20
CA THR A 517 -7.53 22.68 44.02
C THR A 517 -7.97 23.63 45.13
N ALA A 518 -8.53 24.79 44.77
CA ALA A 518 -9.26 25.65 45.70
C ALA A 518 -10.58 24.95 46.02
N THR A 519 -10.74 24.32 47.19
CA THR A 519 -11.95 23.55 47.49
C THR A 519 -12.37 23.71 48.95
N PHE A 520 -13.32 22.90 49.43
CA PHE A 520 -13.98 23.09 50.71
C PHE A 520 -14.63 24.47 50.83
N GLY A 521 -15.20 24.97 49.74
CA GLY A 521 -15.81 26.29 49.64
C GLY A 521 -14.81 27.44 49.44
N ALA A 522 -13.61 27.16 48.92
CA ALA A 522 -12.61 28.17 48.58
C ALA A 522 -12.65 28.66 47.13
N ALA A 523 -13.51 28.07 46.30
CA ALA A 523 -13.72 28.55 44.94
C ALA A 523 -14.18 30.03 44.95
N ASP A 524 -13.44 30.89 44.25
CA ASP A 524 -13.68 32.34 44.18
C ASP A 524 -14.32 32.67 42.82
N GLY A 525 -15.65 32.58 42.69
CA GLY A 525 -16.29 32.85 41.40
C GLY A 525 -17.81 32.64 41.34
N HIS A 526 -18.44 33.20 40.30
CA HIS A 526 -19.89 33.17 40.07
C HIS A 526 -20.39 31.94 39.31
N ASP A 527 -19.53 30.93 39.07
CA ASP A 527 -19.80 29.79 38.17
C ASP A 527 -19.77 28.40 38.87
N VAL A 528 -19.75 28.35 40.21
CA VAL A 528 -19.92 27.11 40.98
C VAL A 528 -21.26 27.18 41.72
N ASP A 529 -22.23 26.36 41.31
CA ASP A 529 -23.55 26.32 41.94
C ASP A 529 -23.60 25.33 43.12
N GLY A 530 -22.67 24.36 43.17
CA GLY A 530 -22.55 23.35 44.22
C GLY A 530 -21.75 23.79 45.46
N PRO A 531 -21.75 22.97 46.54
CA PRO A 531 -21.07 23.29 47.80
C PRO A 531 -19.54 23.18 47.76
N ASP A 532 -18.95 22.67 46.67
CA ASP A 532 -17.49 22.54 46.51
C ASP A 532 -16.81 21.88 47.73
N LEU A 533 -17.31 20.71 48.10
CA LEU A 533 -16.88 19.90 49.25
C LEU A 533 -17.15 20.51 50.64
N ALA A 534 -17.74 21.71 50.76
CA ALA A 534 -18.07 22.30 52.05
C ALA A 534 -19.12 21.49 52.85
N ASP A 535 -19.84 20.61 52.17
CA ASP A 535 -20.81 19.65 52.71
C ASP A 535 -20.16 18.36 53.25
N THR A 536 -18.93 18.04 52.83
CA THR A 536 -18.24 16.80 53.21
C THR A 536 -17.96 16.64 54.71
N PRO A 537 -17.71 17.69 55.52
CA PRO A 537 -17.58 17.53 56.97
C PRO A 537 -18.85 17.02 57.65
N ALA A 538 -20.02 17.49 57.21
CA ALA A 538 -21.30 17.05 57.76
C ALA A 538 -21.62 15.60 57.34
N ALA A 539 -21.41 15.27 56.06
CA ALA A 539 -21.57 13.90 55.55
C ALA A 539 -20.64 12.91 56.28
N ALA A 540 -19.37 13.29 56.50
CA ALA A 540 -18.42 12.47 57.24
C ALA A 540 -18.84 12.30 58.71
N GLY A 541 -19.38 13.36 59.32
CA GLY A 541 -19.90 13.33 60.68
C GLY A 541 -21.01 12.30 60.89
N ALA A 542 -21.95 12.23 59.94
CA ALA A 542 -23.03 11.26 59.95
C ALA A 542 -22.51 9.82 59.78
N ASP A 543 -21.68 9.56 58.77
CA ASP A 543 -21.15 8.22 58.47
C ASP A 543 -20.24 7.67 59.58
N LEU A 544 -19.43 8.53 60.22
CA LEU A 544 -18.52 8.15 61.29
C LEU A 544 -19.21 8.04 62.67
N ASN A 545 -20.50 8.44 62.74
CA ASN A 545 -21.26 8.59 63.99
C ASN A 545 -20.52 9.51 64.97
N VAL A 546 -20.30 10.76 64.56
CA VAL A 546 -19.65 11.82 65.36
C VAL A 546 -20.37 13.17 65.22
N GLU A 547 -21.60 13.16 64.70
CA GLU A 547 -22.43 14.35 64.49
C GLU A 547 -23.11 14.84 65.78
N THR A 548 -23.60 13.91 66.61
CA THR A 548 -24.37 14.25 67.82
C THR A 548 -23.57 14.07 69.10
N ASP A 549 -23.96 14.79 70.15
CA ASP A 549 -23.35 14.63 71.48
C ASP A 549 -23.46 13.19 72.00
N SER A 550 -24.56 12.50 71.69
CA SER A 550 -24.75 11.09 72.10
C SER A 550 -23.78 10.14 71.39
N ASP A 551 -23.39 10.45 70.16
CA ASP A 551 -22.43 9.63 69.42
C ASP A 551 -21.01 9.87 69.91
N ILE A 552 -20.63 11.13 70.16
CA ILE A 552 -19.36 11.48 70.80
C ILE A 552 -19.27 10.90 72.21
N ASP A 553 -20.36 10.90 72.98
CA ASP A 553 -20.41 10.31 74.33
C ASP A 553 -20.23 8.79 74.31
N ARG A 554 -20.78 8.13 73.28
CA ARG A 554 -20.59 6.70 73.06
C ARG A 554 -19.13 6.43 72.72
N LEU A 555 -18.60 7.11 71.70
CA LEU A 555 -17.23 6.97 71.25
C LEU A 555 -16.20 7.28 72.36
N ALA A 556 -16.44 8.29 73.19
CA ALA A 556 -15.57 8.62 74.32
C ALA A 556 -15.64 7.61 75.47
N ARG A 557 -16.81 7.00 75.70
CA ARG A 557 -16.94 5.90 76.66
C ARG A 557 -16.18 4.67 76.17
N ASP A 558 -16.42 4.29 74.92
CA ASP A 558 -15.76 3.15 74.26
C ASP A 558 -14.24 3.36 74.30
N ALA A 559 -13.75 4.57 74.01
CA ALA A 559 -12.32 4.87 74.05
C ALA A 559 -11.65 4.68 75.44
N VAL A 560 -12.39 4.93 76.52
CA VAL A 560 -11.91 4.70 77.89
C VAL A 560 -12.04 3.25 78.32
N GLU A 561 -13.05 2.54 77.81
CA GLU A 561 -13.32 1.13 78.15
C GLU A 561 -12.39 0.18 77.38
N ASP A 562 -12.25 0.39 76.07
CA ASP A 562 -11.61 -0.52 75.12
C ASP A 562 -10.26 0.01 74.57
N GLY A 563 -9.99 1.32 74.67
CA GLY A 563 -8.77 1.98 74.19
C GLY A 563 -9.02 2.94 73.02
N ASP A 564 -8.01 3.67 72.57
CA ASP A 564 -8.16 4.65 71.48
C ASP A 564 -8.69 4.00 70.19
N GLU A 565 -9.76 4.58 69.66
CA GLU A 565 -10.50 4.16 68.47
C GLU A 565 -10.21 5.05 67.26
N THR A 566 -10.12 4.43 66.08
CA THR A 566 -10.02 5.09 64.77
C THR A 566 -11.10 4.57 63.83
N ARG A 567 -11.86 5.46 63.19
CA ARG A 567 -12.89 5.15 62.20
C ARG A 567 -12.65 5.91 60.91
N SER A 568 -12.84 5.29 59.76
CA SER A 568 -12.66 5.93 58.44
C SER A 568 -13.84 5.68 57.52
N THR A 569 -14.19 6.67 56.69
CA THR A 569 -15.21 6.60 55.64
C THR A 569 -14.77 7.34 54.38
N VAL A 570 -15.47 7.11 53.27
CA VAL A 570 -15.30 7.87 52.02
C VAL A 570 -16.60 8.61 51.74
N VAL A 571 -16.51 9.94 51.70
CA VAL A 571 -17.63 10.80 51.32
C VAL A 571 -17.35 11.47 49.98
N TYR A 572 -18.43 11.86 49.31
CA TYR A 572 -18.38 12.57 48.05
C TYR A 572 -19.16 13.86 48.21
N GLY A 573 -18.56 14.99 47.88
CA GLY A 573 -19.29 16.25 47.87
C GLY A 573 -20.40 16.25 46.83
N ASP A 574 -21.48 16.95 47.15
CA ASP A 574 -22.59 17.17 46.26
C ASP A 574 -22.17 18.03 45.04
N ARG A 575 -22.79 17.75 43.90
CA ARG A 575 -22.65 18.52 42.65
C ARG A 575 -24.03 18.87 42.13
N SER A 576 -24.20 20.09 41.62
CA SER A 576 -25.48 20.51 41.07
C SER A 576 -25.69 19.92 39.67
N GLY A 577 -26.95 19.80 39.23
CA GLY A 577 -27.25 19.46 37.83
C GLY A 577 -26.71 20.52 36.84
N ALA A 578 -26.65 21.79 37.26
CA ALA A 578 -26.11 22.89 36.46
C ALA A 578 -24.60 22.72 36.21
N ASP A 579 -23.85 22.19 37.19
CA ASP A 579 -22.42 21.88 37.01
C ASP A 579 -22.21 20.77 35.98
N LEU A 580 -23.03 19.72 36.01
CA LEU A 580 -22.99 18.65 35.01
C LEU A 580 -23.35 19.16 33.61
N ASP A 581 -24.37 20.02 33.49
CA ASP A 581 -24.76 20.66 32.22
C ASP A 581 -23.62 21.50 31.62
N ARG A 582 -22.92 22.27 32.47
CA ARG A 582 -21.77 23.10 32.06
C ARG A 582 -20.60 22.25 31.58
N ILE A 583 -20.28 21.16 32.30
CA ILE A 583 -19.19 20.25 31.90
C ILE A 583 -19.56 19.50 30.63
N ALA A 584 -20.80 19.04 30.46
CA ALA A 584 -21.25 18.40 29.24
C ALA A 584 -21.11 19.33 28.02
N ALA A 585 -21.46 20.61 28.16
CA ALA A 585 -21.26 21.61 27.12
C ALA A 585 -19.78 21.84 26.78
N ASP A 586 -18.90 21.87 27.79
CA ASP A 586 -17.45 21.97 27.59
C ASP A 586 -16.88 20.77 26.81
N VAL A 587 -17.29 19.54 27.18
CA VAL A 587 -16.90 18.32 26.46
C VAL A 587 -17.43 18.33 25.02
N SER A 588 -18.66 18.81 24.78
CA SER A 588 -19.21 18.95 23.43
C SER A 588 -18.39 19.93 22.57
N SER A 589 -17.98 21.07 23.14
CA SER A 589 -17.14 22.05 22.44
C SER A 589 -15.71 21.52 22.20
N LEU A 590 -15.16 20.74 23.12
CA LEU A 590 -13.92 19.99 22.87
C LEU A 590 -14.10 18.97 21.73
N SER A 591 -15.23 18.26 21.73
CA SER A 591 -15.54 17.27 20.70
C SER A 591 -15.58 17.89 19.31
N GLU A 592 -16.22 19.05 19.14
CA GLU A 592 -16.22 19.80 17.87
C GLU A 592 -14.80 20.14 17.40
N ARG A 593 -13.94 20.66 18.29
CA ARG A 593 -12.54 20.96 17.95
C ARG A 593 -11.72 19.72 17.58
N VAL A 594 -12.03 18.57 18.18
CA VAL A 594 -11.37 17.30 17.86
C VAL A 594 -11.87 16.71 16.55
N ARG A 595 -13.16 16.89 16.19
CA ARG A 595 -13.71 16.48 14.89
C ARG A 595 -13.00 17.18 13.72
N ASP A 596 -12.57 18.43 13.90
CA ASP A 596 -11.86 19.21 12.88
C ASP A 596 -10.41 18.73 12.64
N LEU A 597 -9.90 17.79 13.45
CA LEU A 597 -8.59 17.22 13.23
C LEU A 597 -8.62 16.24 12.04
N ASN A 598 -7.67 16.42 11.13
CA ASN A 598 -7.49 15.56 9.97
C ASN A 598 -6.02 15.19 9.75
N THR A 599 -5.81 14.15 8.95
CA THR A 599 -4.51 13.76 8.39
C THR A 599 -4.66 13.44 6.91
N GLU A 600 -3.56 13.55 6.15
CA GLU A 600 -3.52 13.13 4.75
C GLU A 600 -3.06 11.67 4.65
N ALA A 601 -3.82 10.86 3.92
CA ALA A 601 -3.48 9.49 3.60
C ALA A 601 -3.05 9.38 2.13
N SER A 602 -1.85 8.87 1.88
CA SER A 602 -1.38 8.51 0.54
C SER A 602 -2.26 7.41 -0.04
N MET A 603 -2.79 7.62 -1.24
CA MET A 603 -3.56 6.58 -1.91
C MET A 603 -2.65 5.49 -2.46
N ALA A 604 -1.41 5.81 -2.82
CA ALA A 604 -0.44 4.80 -3.23
C ALA A 604 -0.21 3.80 -2.08
N ASP A 605 -0.01 4.31 -0.86
CA ASP A 605 0.16 3.48 0.33
C ASP A 605 -1.16 2.75 0.67
N ALA A 606 -2.32 3.39 0.47
CA ALA A 606 -3.62 2.73 0.66
C ALA A 606 -3.84 1.56 -0.31
N ALA A 607 -3.34 1.65 -1.55
CA ALA A 607 -3.45 0.59 -2.56
C ALA A 607 -2.68 -0.68 -2.18
N VAL A 608 -1.56 -0.53 -1.46
CA VAL A 608 -0.74 -1.64 -0.95
C VAL A 608 -1.03 -1.96 0.51
N GLY A 609 -1.97 -1.27 1.13
CA GLY A 609 -2.34 -1.48 2.52
C GLY A 609 -1.42 -0.86 3.56
N GLU A 610 -0.40 -0.11 3.14
CA GLU A 610 0.60 0.51 4.00
C GLU A 610 0.12 1.82 4.65
N SER A 611 -1.00 2.41 4.22
CA SER A 611 -1.49 3.66 4.82
C SER A 611 -1.96 3.47 6.27
N THR A 612 -1.58 4.37 7.19
CA THR A 612 -1.90 4.26 8.63
C THR A 612 -2.67 5.47 9.21
N PRO A 613 -3.70 6.01 8.52
CA PRO A 613 -4.30 7.30 8.89
C PRO A 613 -4.85 7.34 10.32
N TYR A 614 -5.44 6.25 10.83
CA TYR A 614 -5.98 6.22 12.19
C TYR A 614 -4.90 6.22 13.27
N ARG A 615 -3.75 5.57 13.01
CA ARG A 615 -2.58 5.62 13.89
C ARG A 615 -1.97 7.02 13.89
N ASP A 616 -1.92 7.67 12.73
CA ASP A 616 -1.41 9.05 12.57
C ASP A 616 -2.33 10.07 13.26
N LEU A 617 -3.65 9.88 13.17
CA LEU A 617 -4.63 10.69 13.92
C LEU A 617 -4.49 10.48 15.43
N ALA A 618 -4.32 9.25 15.91
CA ALA A 618 -4.12 8.99 17.33
C ALA A 618 -2.84 9.67 17.86
N ALA A 619 -1.75 9.62 17.08
CA ALA A 619 -0.52 10.37 17.37
C ALA A 619 -0.77 11.89 17.38
N THR A 620 -1.51 12.41 16.40
CA THR A 620 -1.87 13.83 16.32
C THR A 620 -2.67 14.31 17.53
N VAL A 621 -3.63 13.50 18.02
CA VAL A 621 -4.40 13.81 19.24
C VAL A 621 -3.50 13.78 20.48
N ARG A 622 -2.57 12.81 20.58
CA ARG A 622 -1.58 12.75 21.69
C ARG A 622 -0.66 13.96 21.72
N ASP A 623 -0.14 14.37 20.58
CA ASP A 623 0.75 15.52 20.46
C ASP A 623 0.05 16.82 20.86
N ARG A 624 -1.25 16.92 20.56
CA ARG A 624 -2.10 18.07 20.93
C ARG A 624 -2.78 17.90 22.30
N ARG A 625 -2.60 16.78 23.02
CA ARG A 625 -3.33 16.44 24.25
C ARG A 625 -3.21 17.51 25.31
N ASP A 626 -2.03 18.10 25.47
CA ASP A 626 -1.75 19.16 26.44
C ASP A 626 -2.55 20.44 26.17
N ALA A 627 -2.63 20.85 24.90
CA ALA A 627 -3.39 22.02 24.48
C ALA A 627 -4.90 21.77 24.48
N LEU A 628 -5.34 20.55 24.10
CA LEU A 628 -6.75 20.17 24.06
C LEU A 628 -7.35 20.02 25.47
N ARG A 629 -6.62 19.41 26.42
CA ARG A 629 -7.11 19.27 27.81
C ARG A 629 -7.24 20.62 28.52
N ASP A 630 -6.39 21.60 28.16
CA ASP A 630 -6.43 22.97 28.67
C ASP A 630 -6.49 23.03 30.22
N ALA A 631 -5.60 22.28 30.87
CA ALA A 631 -5.58 22.17 32.33
C ALA A 631 -4.99 23.43 32.97
N PRO A 632 -5.69 24.10 33.90
CA PRO A 632 -5.16 25.28 34.56
C PRO A 632 -4.00 24.94 35.50
N SER A 633 -3.22 25.95 35.88
CA SER A 633 -2.11 25.77 36.83
C SER A 633 -2.56 25.42 38.25
N ARG A 634 -3.81 25.78 38.59
CA ARG A 634 -4.55 25.49 39.83
C ARG A 634 -6.03 25.37 39.46
N TYR A 635 -6.73 24.41 40.05
CA TYR A 635 -8.16 24.23 39.85
C TYR A 635 -8.97 25.15 40.75
N ASP A 636 -10.06 25.69 40.22
CA ASP A 636 -11.04 26.52 40.93
C ASP A 636 -12.25 25.68 41.35
N GLY A 637 -12.07 24.85 42.39
CA GLY A 637 -13.09 23.91 42.85
C GLY A 637 -12.91 22.48 42.37
N ALA A 638 -13.58 21.55 43.06
CA ALA A 638 -13.69 20.16 42.64
C ALA A 638 -14.45 20.00 41.30
N VAL A 639 -15.34 20.95 40.99
CA VAL A 639 -16.08 21.02 39.71
C VAL A 639 -15.15 21.35 38.55
N ASP A 640 -14.24 22.32 38.70
CA ASP A 640 -13.24 22.69 37.69
C ASP A 640 -12.25 21.56 37.41
N ARG A 641 -11.81 20.84 38.47
CA ARG A 641 -11.04 19.60 38.34
C ARG A 641 -11.84 18.52 37.59
N GLY A 642 -13.11 18.35 37.92
CA GLY A 642 -14.02 17.42 37.25
C GLY A 642 -14.22 17.74 35.76
N ARG A 643 -14.27 19.04 35.38
CA ARG A 643 -14.28 19.46 33.97
C ARG A 643 -13.05 18.97 33.24
N VAL A 644 -11.86 19.19 33.80
CA VAL A 644 -10.60 18.76 33.19
C VAL A 644 -10.48 17.23 33.15
N ALA A 645 -10.96 16.53 34.18
CA ALA A 645 -11.05 15.06 34.17
C ALA A 645 -11.95 14.55 33.02
N ALA A 646 -13.11 15.18 32.79
CA ALA A 646 -14.00 14.82 31.68
C ALA A 646 -13.37 15.08 30.31
N ARG A 647 -12.60 16.17 30.15
CA ARG A 647 -11.83 16.43 28.93
C ARG A 647 -10.74 15.39 28.70
N VAL A 648 -10.04 14.98 29.75
CA VAL A 648 -9.02 13.92 29.68
C VAL A 648 -9.66 12.60 29.27
N ALA A 649 -10.75 12.19 29.93
CA ALA A 649 -11.50 10.99 29.59
C ALA A 649 -11.98 11.00 28.12
N TYR A 650 -12.41 12.15 27.61
CA TYR A 650 -12.78 12.30 26.20
C TYR A 650 -11.60 12.07 25.25
N LEU A 651 -10.47 12.72 25.49
CA LEU A 651 -9.29 12.57 24.64
C LEU A 651 -8.75 11.15 24.67
N ASP A 652 -8.75 10.50 25.83
CA ASP A 652 -8.29 9.13 25.98
C ASP A 652 -9.24 8.16 25.27
N ALA A 653 -10.56 8.36 25.36
CA ALA A 653 -11.55 7.58 24.60
C ALA A 653 -11.44 7.78 23.08
N VAL A 654 -11.10 8.99 22.61
CA VAL A 654 -10.83 9.24 21.17
C VAL A 654 -9.60 8.46 20.71
N ILE A 655 -8.53 8.49 21.49
CA ILE A 655 -7.29 7.77 21.17
C ILE A 655 -7.56 6.27 21.12
N GLU A 656 -8.25 5.72 22.13
CA GLU A 656 -8.59 4.29 22.19
C GLU A 656 -9.42 3.85 20.98
N GLU A 657 -10.43 4.64 20.58
CA GLU A 657 -11.25 4.34 19.42
C GLU A 657 -10.47 4.45 18.09
N LEU A 658 -9.53 5.40 17.97
CA LEU A 658 -8.66 5.51 16.79
C LEU A 658 -7.67 4.34 16.70
N GLU A 659 -7.16 3.85 17.82
CA GLU A 659 -6.30 2.66 17.86
C GLU A 659 -7.06 1.40 17.50
N SER A 660 -8.25 1.21 18.07
CA SER A 660 -9.14 0.11 17.68
C SER A 660 -9.46 0.16 16.18
N ALA A 661 -9.74 1.33 15.63
CA ALA A 661 -9.99 1.50 14.21
C ALA A 661 -8.75 1.23 13.34
N ALA A 662 -7.54 1.55 13.82
CA ALA A 662 -6.30 1.22 13.14
C ALA A 662 -6.09 -0.29 13.06
N ASP A 663 -6.32 -1.01 14.17
CA ASP A 663 -6.20 -2.48 14.23
C ASP A 663 -7.25 -3.16 13.34
N ASP A 664 -8.50 -2.69 13.35
CA ASP A 664 -9.56 -3.18 12.47
C ASP A 664 -9.23 -2.96 10.98
N LYS A 665 -8.65 -1.80 10.64
CA LYS A 665 -8.20 -1.50 9.27
C LYS A 665 -7.08 -2.43 8.85
N GLU A 666 -6.07 -2.65 9.70
CA GLU A 666 -4.92 -3.52 9.41
C GLU A 666 -5.42 -4.94 9.09
N ALA A 667 -6.25 -5.50 9.97
CA ALA A 667 -6.85 -6.82 9.76
C ALA A 667 -7.72 -6.91 8.48
N ALA A 668 -8.49 -5.86 8.18
CA ALA A 668 -9.32 -5.82 6.98
C ALA A 668 -8.49 -5.73 5.69
N THR A 669 -7.44 -4.91 5.69
CA THR A 669 -6.53 -4.72 4.57
C THR A 669 -5.73 -5.98 4.27
N ASP A 670 -5.14 -6.62 5.29
CA ASP A 670 -4.40 -7.87 5.12
C ASP A 670 -5.31 -8.95 4.51
N GLY A 671 -6.53 -9.07 5.04
CA GLY A 671 -7.52 -9.99 4.49
C GLY A 671 -7.94 -9.68 3.05
N VAL A 672 -7.88 -8.44 2.60
CA VAL A 672 -8.12 -8.07 1.18
C VAL A 672 -6.92 -8.43 0.32
N LEU A 673 -5.70 -8.05 0.73
CA LEU A 673 -4.48 -8.29 -0.03
C LEU A 673 -4.21 -9.79 -0.18
N ASP A 674 -4.41 -10.58 0.87
CA ASP A 674 -4.28 -12.03 0.82
C ASP A 674 -5.23 -12.64 -0.21
N ARG A 675 -6.50 -12.21 -0.22
CA ARG A 675 -7.48 -12.68 -1.22
C ARG A 675 -7.15 -12.26 -2.64
N VAL A 676 -6.61 -11.05 -2.84
CA VAL A 676 -6.16 -10.57 -4.16
C VAL A 676 -4.96 -11.39 -4.64
N ASN A 677 -3.97 -11.61 -3.78
CA ASN A 677 -2.79 -12.41 -4.09
C ASN A 677 -3.18 -13.87 -4.41
N ASP A 678 -4.07 -14.46 -3.61
CA ASP A 678 -4.60 -15.82 -3.81
C ASP A 678 -5.44 -15.95 -5.10
N ALA A 679 -6.27 -14.94 -5.41
CA ALA A 679 -7.16 -14.98 -6.57
C ALA A 679 -6.42 -14.89 -7.92
N PHE A 680 -5.27 -14.22 -7.95
CA PHE A 680 -4.54 -13.95 -9.21
C PHE A 680 -3.28 -14.80 -9.43
N GLY A 681 -2.77 -15.48 -8.39
CA GLY A 681 -1.69 -16.45 -8.51
C GLY A 681 -0.36 -15.87 -9.03
N GLY A 682 -0.08 -14.59 -8.74
CA GLY A 682 1.06 -13.79 -9.23
C GLY A 682 2.07 -13.38 -8.14
N PRO A 683 3.12 -12.61 -8.49
CA PRO A 683 4.00 -11.99 -7.51
C PRO A 683 3.23 -11.02 -6.60
N PRO A 684 3.69 -10.76 -5.36
CA PRO A 684 3.02 -9.87 -4.42
C PRO A 684 2.79 -8.48 -5.03
N VAL A 685 1.60 -7.92 -4.86
CA VAL A 685 1.21 -6.60 -5.40
C VAL A 685 2.22 -5.50 -5.05
N GLY A 686 2.73 -5.48 -3.82
CA GLY A 686 3.75 -4.52 -3.39
C GLY A 686 5.04 -4.58 -4.20
N GLU A 687 5.51 -5.77 -4.57
CA GLU A 687 6.71 -5.93 -5.41
C GLU A 687 6.48 -5.49 -6.86
N VAL A 688 5.26 -5.71 -7.39
CA VAL A 688 4.86 -5.26 -8.73
C VAL A 688 4.81 -3.73 -8.79
N ILE A 689 4.31 -3.07 -7.74
CA ILE A 689 4.30 -1.61 -7.66
C ILE A 689 5.72 -1.07 -7.56
N ALA A 690 6.58 -1.65 -6.71
CA ALA A 690 7.97 -1.22 -6.60
C ALA A 690 8.77 -1.39 -7.91
N SER A 691 8.45 -2.39 -8.73
CA SER A 691 9.21 -2.65 -9.97
C SER A 691 8.98 -1.60 -11.07
N ARG A 692 7.88 -0.83 -10.99
CA ARG A 692 7.50 0.18 -12.00
C ARG A 692 8.55 1.29 -12.16
N GLU A 693 9.14 1.73 -11.05
CA GLU A 693 10.10 2.85 -11.00
C GLU A 693 11.43 2.52 -11.70
N ALA A 694 11.68 1.24 -11.95
CA ALA A 694 12.87 0.75 -12.62
C ALA A 694 12.70 0.58 -14.13
N ALA A 695 11.53 0.90 -14.71
CA ALA A 695 11.34 0.94 -16.15
C ALA A 695 12.18 2.07 -16.76
N ARG A 696 13.01 1.76 -17.76
CA ARG A 696 13.88 2.73 -18.45
C ARG A 696 13.77 2.57 -19.96
N ASP A 697 13.91 3.68 -20.67
CA ASP A 697 14.22 3.69 -22.09
C ASP A 697 15.70 4.08 -22.24
N PRO A 698 16.60 3.14 -22.62
CA PRO A 698 18.01 3.46 -22.80
C PRO A 698 18.27 4.32 -24.04
N GLY A 699 17.26 4.62 -24.87
CA GLY A 699 17.41 5.37 -26.11
C GLY A 699 18.10 4.54 -27.20
N THR A 700 18.53 5.22 -28.27
CA THR A 700 19.26 4.56 -29.37
C THR A 700 20.76 4.49 -29.07
N TYR A 701 21.36 3.34 -29.34
CA TYR A 701 22.80 3.14 -29.22
C TYR A 701 23.30 2.19 -30.29
N ALA A 702 24.58 2.30 -30.65
CA ALA A 702 25.20 1.39 -31.60
C ALA A 702 25.97 0.27 -30.88
N VAL A 703 26.10 -0.85 -31.55
CA VAL A 703 26.74 -2.04 -31.00
C VAL A 703 28.12 -2.23 -31.62
N GLY A 704 29.13 -2.28 -30.76
CA GLY A 704 30.48 -2.73 -31.11
C GLY A 704 31.42 -1.60 -31.55
N ASP A 705 32.02 -0.91 -30.58
CA ASP A 705 33.16 -0.02 -30.84
C ASP A 705 34.42 -0.85 -31.14
N GLY A 706 34.98 -0.70 -32.35
CA GLY A 706 36.40 -0.98 -32.63
C GLY A 706 36.81 -2.38 -33.15
N GLY A 707 35.96 -3.10 -33.89
CA GLY A 707 36.30 -4.39 -34.53
C GLY A 707 36.66 -4.32 -36.03
N PRO A 708 37.35 -5.33 -36.61
CA PRO A 708 37.65 -5.42 -38.05
C PRO A 708 36.44 -5.43 -38.99
N GLY A 709 35.21 -5.59 -38.47
CA GLY A 709 33.94 -5.47 -39.20
C GLY A 709 33.31 -4.07 -39.17
N GLY A 710 33.88 -3.12 -38.42
CA GLY A 710 33.27 -1.82 -38.17
C GLY A 710 32.10 -1.88 -37.17
N GLU A 711 31.45 -0.73 -36.97
CA GLU A 711 30.25 -0.57 -36.14
C GLU A 711 29.05 -1.22 -36.86
N VAL A 712 28.37 -2.15 -36.17
CA VAL A 712 27.20 -2.84 -36.71
C VAL A 712 25.94 -2.27 -36.09
N THR A 713 25.06 -1.75 -36.92
CA THR A 713 23.71 -1.33 -36.52
C THR A 713 22.74 -2.44 -36.88
N PHE A 714 22.12 -3.02 -35.86
CA PHE A 714 21.01 -3.95 -36.05
C PHE A 714 19.71 -3.17 -36.21
N ALA A 715 18.84 -3.60 -37.13
CA ALA A 715 17.52 -3.04 -37.34
C ALA A 715 16.48 -4.17 -37.27
N PRO A 716 15.67 -4.24 -36.20
CA PRO A 716 14.60 -5.22 -36.09
C PRO A 716 13.45 -4.83 -37.04
N ASP A 717 12.82 -5.85 -37.62
CA ASP A 717 11.71 -5.76 -38.56
C ASP A 717 10.74 -6.91 -38.25
N GLY A 718 9.66 -6.61 -37.54
CA GLY A 718 8.61 -7.57 -37.19
C GLY A 718 7.47 -7.52 -38.20
N SER A 719 6.87 -8.66 -38.50
CA SER A 719 5.70 -8.73 -39.38
C SER A 719 4.51 -9.37 -38.64
N PRO A 720 3.48 -8.57 -38.26
CA PRO A 720 3.41 -7.11 -38.36
C PRO A 720 4.27 -6.41 -37.29
N GLY A 721 4.77 -5.20 -37.57
CA GLY A 721 5.63 -4.47 -36.61
C GLY A 721 4.90 -4.10 -35.32
N TYR A 722 3.64 -3.67 -35.44
CA TYR A 722 2.69 -3.52 -34.34
C TYR A 722 1.80 -4.77 -34.27
N LEU A 723 1.66 -5.37 -33.09
CA LEU A 723 0.84 -6.56 -32.86
C LEU A 723 -0.58 -6.16 -32.42
N PRO A 724 -1.59 -6.13 -33.31
CA PRO A 724 -2.97 -5.84 -32.93
C PRO A 724 -3.64 -7.06 -32.28
N ARG A 725 -4.62 -6.82 -31.39
CA ARG A 725 -5.49 -7.87 -30.83
C ARG A 725 -6.58 -8.36 -31.80
N THR A 726 -6.78 -7.59 -32.87
CA THR A 726 -7.76 -7.87 -33.92
C THR A 726 -7.18 -8.80 -34.99
N ALA A 727 -8.07 -9.49 -35.70
CA ALA A 727 -7.68 -10.35 -36.82
C ALA A 727 -6.95 -9.54 -37.91
N VAL A 728 -5.85 -10.10 -38.41
CA VAL A 728 -5.06 -9.57 -39.52
C VAL A 728 -5.14 -10.55 -40.67
N ASP A 729 -5.32 -10.04 -41.89
CA ASP A 729 -5.25 -10.84 -43.10
C ASP A 729 -3.80 -11.30 -43.35
N GLY A 730 -3.58 -12.61 -43.47
CA GLY A 730 -2.26 -13.19 -43.72
C GLY A 730 -1.63 -12.73 -45.03
N GLU A 731 -2.42 -12.28 -46.01
CA GLU A 731 -1.86 -11.66 -47.22
C GLU A 731 -1.07 -10.37 -46.94
N ARG A 732 -1.29 -9.75 -45.77
CA ARG A 732 -0.61 -8.53 -45.32
C ARG A 732 0.52 -8.79 -44.33
N VAL A 733 0.77 -10.05 -43.98
CA VAL A 733 1.72 -10.46 -42.94
C VAL A 733 2.66 -11.50 -43.54
N GLU A 734 3.94 -11.13 -43.67
CA GLU A 734 4.98 -12.08 -44.04
C GLU A 734 5.08 -13.20 -42.99
N GLY A 735 5.25 -14.44 -43.44
CA GLY A 735 5.29 -15.63 -42.58
C GLY A 735 3.95 -16.34 -42.37
N VAL A 736 2.87 -15.89 -43.01
CA VAL A 736 1.54 -16.52 -42.93
C VAL A 736 1.01 -16.89 -44.32
N ASP A 737 0.54 -18.12 -44.49
CA ASP A 737 0.02 -18.62 -45.78
C ASP A 737 -1.45 -18.22 -46.02
N GLY A 738 -1.69 -16.96 -46.41
CA GLY A 738 -3.00 -16.47 -46.90
C GLY A 738 -4.20 -16.68 -45.96
N THR A 739 -3.94 -16.97 -44.68
CA THR A 739 -4.93 -17.23 -43.63
C THR A 739 -4.99 -16.06 -42.67
N THR A 740 -6.10 -15.88 -41.97
CA THR A 740 -6.20 -14.85 -40.92
C THR A 740 -5.34 -15.21 -39.71
N THR A 741 -4.57 -14.27 -39.17
CA THR A 741 -3.77 -14.43 -37.94
C THR A 741 -4.19 -13.44 -36.85
N ARG A 742 -3.92 -13.77 -35.58
CA ARG A 742 -4.12 -12.91 -34.40
C ARG A 742 -2.80 -12.76 -33.64
N PRO A 743 -1.99 -11.72 -33.95
CA PRO A 743 -0.63 -11.60 -33.44
C PRO A 743 -0.55 -11.33 -31.93
N LEU A 744 -1.61 -10.76 -31.33
CA LEU A 744 -1.70 -10.50 -29.90
C LEU A 744 -3.00 -11.05 -29.31
N ALA A 745 -2.89 -11.74 -28.18
CA ALA A 745 -4.01 -12.14 -27.34
C ALA A 745 -3.85 -11.52 -25.94
N THR A 746 -4.90 -10.90 -25.44
CA THR A 746 -4.92 -10.26 -24.12
C THR A 746 -6.10 -10.76 -23.29
N ARG A 747 -5.88 -10.87 -21.99
CA ARG A 747 -6.93 -11.12 -20.99
C ARG A 747 -6.75 -10.15 -19.86
N ASN A 748 -7.82 -9.47 -19.49
CA ASN A 748 -7.89 -8.53 -18.39
C ASN A 748 -8.98 -8.99 -17.43
N VAL A 749 -8.59 -9.46 -16.25
CA VAL A 749 -9.53 -9.87 -15.20
C VAL A 749 -9.59 -8.77 -14.15
N ASN A 750 -10.71 -8.08 -14.08
CA ASN A 750 -10.99 -7.14 -13.00
C ASN A 750 -11.45 -7.90 -11.73
N TYR A 751 -10.95 -7.48 -10.58
CA TYR A 751 -11.32 -8.07 -9.29
C TYR A 751 -12.77 -7.73 -8.88
N VAL A 752 -13.20 -6.48 -9.07
CA VAL A 752 -14.51 -5.93 -8.70
C VAL A 752 -15.14 -5.20 -9.91
N THR A 753 -16.13 -5.80 -10.57
CA THR A 753 -16.89 -5.17 -11.68
C THR A 753 -18.35 -4.93 -11.34
N LEU A 754 -18.95 -3.95 -12.02
CA LEU A 754 -20.37 -3.62 -11.93
C LEU A 754 -21.07 -3.79 -13.29
N PRO A 755 -22.29 -4.37 -13.38
CA PRO A 755 -23.01 -5.08 -12.32
C PRO A 755 -22.36 -6.44 -11.97
N TYR A 756 -22.50 -6.86 -10.72
CA TYR A 756 -21.90 -8.10 -10.16
C TYR A 756 -22.49 -9.43 -10.71
N SER A 757 -23.22 -9.40 -11.83
CA SER A 757 -24.10 -10.49 -12.28
C SER A 757 -23.41 -11.80 -12.69
N ASP A 758 -22.09 -11.80 -12.92
CA ASP A 758 -21.34 -13.00 -13.33
C ASP A 758 -20.71 -13.79 -12.17
N VAL A 759 -20.94 -13.39 -10.91
CA VAL A 759 -20.43 -14.11 -9.74
C VAL A 759 -21.45 -15.14 -9.25
N SER A 760 -21.43 -16.33 -9.84
CA SER A 760 -22.18 -17.50 -9.33
C SER A 760 -21.45 -18.26 -8.20
N GLY A 761 -20.60 -17.58 -7.42
CA GLY A 761 -19.80 -18.23 -6.37
C GLY A 761 -19.52 -17.37 -5.16
N GLY A 762 -20.33 -17.55 -4.10
CA GLY A 762 -20.03 -17.57 -2.65
C GLY A 762 -19.13 -16.54 -1.95
N ILE A 763 -18.41 -15.68 -2.66
CA ILE A 763 -17.46 -14.70 -2.11
C ILE A 763 -18.10 -13.30 -2.07
N ALA A 764 -18.96 -12.95 -3.03
CA ALA A 764 -19.68 -11.68 -3.06
C ALA A 764 -20.71 -11.54 -1.91
N ASP A 765 -21.43 -12.62 -1.58
CA ASP A 765 -22.49 -12.64 -0.56
C ASP A 765 -22.00 -12.36 0.87
N ARG A 766 -20.69 -12.50 1.13
CA ARG A 766 -20.12 -12.37 2.48
C ARG A 766 -19.43 -11.02 2.72
N ILE A 767 -19.17 -10.23 1.67
CA ILE A 767 -18.31 -9.04 1.76
C ILE A 767 -19.08 -7.73 1.53
N LEU A 768 -20.11 -7.67 0.68
CA LEU A 768 -20.68 -6.37 0.26
C LEU A 768 -22.20 -6.20 0.30
N GLY A 769 -22.98 -7.21 0.74
CA GLY A 769 -24.44 -7.06 0.77
C GLY A 769 -25.03 -7.06 -0.65
N THR A 770 -26.22 -7.62 -0.78
CA THR A 770 -26.74 -8.17 -2.05
C THR A 770 -27.43 -7.17 -2.99
N ASP A 771 -27.20 -5.86 -2.92
CA ASP A 771 -27.90 -4.90 -3.79
C ASP A 771 -27.08 -3.63 -4.09
N ASP A 772 -26.97 -3.24 -5.37
CA ASP A 772 -26.42 -1.97 -5.85
C ASP A 772 -27.15 -0.80 -5.17
N THR A 773 -26.59 -0.23 -4.10
CA THR A 773 -27.28 0.78 -3.28
C THR A 773 -26.39 1.99 -2.94
N VAL A 774 -26.99 3.20 -2.95
CA VAL A 774 -26.35 4.46 -2.51
C VAL A 774 -26.69 4.83 -1.06
N ARG A 775 -25.84 5.69 -0.48
CA ARG A 775 -26.12 6.38 0.78
C ARG A 775 -27.30 7.34 0.63
N LEU A 776 -28.07 7.48 1.71
CA LEU A 776 -29.29 8.28 1.75
C LEU A 776 -29.06 9.77 1.39
N GLY A 777 -27.96 10.38 1.84
CA GLY A 777 -27.65 11.78 1.51
C GLY A 777 -27.36 12.01 0.02
N VAL A 778 -26.74 11.03 -0.67
CA VAL A 778 -26.50 11.10 -2.12
C VAL A 778 -27.83 11.02 -2.88
N ALA A 779 -28.69 10.07 -2.49
CA ALA A 779 -30.04 9.97 -3.05
C ALA A 779 -30.86 11.26 -2.80
N GLY A 780 -30.70 11.87 -1.63
CA GLY A 780 -31.30 13.16 -1.28
C GLY A 780 -30.89 14.29 -2.23
N ARG A 781 -29.58 14.42 -2.52
CA ARG A 781 -29.08 15.42 -3.49
C ARG A 781 -29.59 15.16 -4.90
N SER A 782 -29.68 13.90 -5.33
CA SER A 782 -30.30 13.55 -6.63
C SER A 782 -31.79 13.92 -6.67
N LEU A 783 -32.52 13.73 -5.57
CA LEU A 783 -33.92 14.15 -5.48
C LEU A 783 -34.06 15.68 -5.57
N LEU A 784 -33.19 16.43 -4.89
CA LEU A 784 -33.15 17.90 -4.97
C LEU A 784 -32.80 18.40 -6.39
N ALA A 785 -31.84 17.74 -7.05
CA ALA A 785 -31.49 18.07 -8.44
C ALA A 785 -32.65 17.80 -9.42
N ALA A 786 -33.44 16.76 -9.17
CA ALA A 786 -34.65 16.47 -9.95
C ALA A 786 -35.75 17.51 -9.70
N ASP A 787 -35.93 17.94 -8.46
CA ASP A 787 -36.87 19.00 -8.10
C ASP A 787 -36.48 20.33 -8.78
N GLU A 788 -35.19 20.63 -8.82
CA GLU A 788 -34.65 21.80 -9.53
C GLU A 788 -34.85 21.70 -11.05
N ALA A 789 -34.58 20.53 -11.65
CA ALA A 789 -34.77 20.31 -13.08
C ALA A 789 -36.25 20.39 -13.49
N LEU A 790 -37.16 19.84 -12.68
CA LEU A 790 -38.61 19.91 -12.89
C LEU A 790 -39.19 21.33 -12.68
N ALA A 791 -38.48 22.19 -11.94
CA ALA A 791 -38.81 23.60 -11.86
C ALA A 791 -38.39 24.37 -13.12
N ALA A 792 -37.37 23.90 -13.84
CA ALA A 792 -36.86 24.50 -15.07
C ALA A 792 -37.60 24.01 -16.33
N ALA A 793 -37.95 22.72 -16.41
CA ALA A 793 -38.70 22.16 -17.52
C ALA A 793 -39.73 21.11 -17.07
N ASP A 794 -40.80 21.03 -17.85
CA ASP A 794 -41.92 20.13 -17.61
C ASP A 794 -41.67 18.77 -18.31
N ASP A 795 -41.38 17.71 -17.54
CA ASP A 795 -41.05 16.37 -18.05
C ASP A 795 -41.74 15.26 -17.21
N ASP A 796 -42.58 14.45 -17.86
CA ASP A 796 -43.40 13.44 -17.18
C ASP A 796 -42.61 12.21 -16.73
N ASP A 797 -41.59 11.80 -17.50
CA ASP A 797 -40.74 10.65 -17.18
C ASP A 797 -39.87 10.97 -15.95
N LEU A 798 -39.28 12.17 -15.90
CA LEU A 798 -38.55 12.65 -14.73
C LEU A 798 -39.46 12.75 -13.49
N ARG A 799 -40.74 13.14 -13.64
CA ARG A 799 -41.68 13.13 -12.51
C ARG A 799 -41.96 11.74 -11.98
N ASP A 800 -42.08 10.76 -12.87
CA ASP A 800 -42.27 9.35 -12.51
C ASP A 800 -41.05 8.83 -11.75
N ASP A 801 -39.85 9.07 -12.27
CA ASP A 801 -38.58 8.68 -11.65
C ASP A 801 -38.36 9.37 -10.31
N ARG A 802 -38.59 10.68 -10.23
CA ARG A 802 -38.54 11.48 -9.00
C ARG A 802 -39.49 10.91 -7.95
N ARG A 803 -40.74 10.56 -8.32
CA ARG A 803 -41.72 9.96 -7.39
C ARG A 803 -41.26 8.59 -6.88
N ALA A 804 -40.66 7.76 -7.75
CA ALA A 804 -40.10 6.48 -7.36
C ALA A 804 -38.93 6.63 -6.39
N LEU A 805 -37.99 7.54 -6.67
CA LEU A 805 -36.86 7.85 -5.79
C LEU A 805 -37.31 8.41 -4.43
N ALA A 806 -38.24 9.37 -4.44
CA ALA A 806 -38.82 9.94 -3.22
C ALA A 806 -39.46 8.87 -2.33
N GLY A 807 -40.19 7.90 -2.91
CA GLY A 807 -40.78 6.80 -2.17
C GLY A 807 -39.76 5.88 -1.50
N ARG A 808 -38.58 5.68 -2.12
CA ARG A 808 -37.48 4.90 -1.53
C ARG A 808 -36.76 5.65 -0.42
N ILE A 809 -36.54 6.95 -0.62
CA ILE A 809 -35.96 7.83 0.39
C ILE A 809 -36.87 7.89 1.62
N ASP A 810 -38.18 8.07 1.44
CA ASP A 810 -39.16 8.06 2.54
C ASP A 810 -39.13 6.74 3.33
N ALA A 811 -39.14 5.60 2.63
CA ALA A 811 -39.06 4.29 3.29
C ALA A 811 -37.74 4.09 4.07
N SER A 812 -36.65 4.70 3.63
CA SER A 812 -35.34 4.61 4.30
C SER A 812 -35.24 5.56 5.47
N LEU A 813 -35.75 6.79 5.34
CA LEU A 813 -35.88 7.75 6.45
C LEU A 813 -36.73 7.17 7.57
N ARG A 814 -37.83 6.46 7.28
CA ARG A 814 -38.63 5.78 8.32
C ARG A 814 -37.83 4.74 9.11
N ARG A 815 -36.90 4.03 8.46
CA ARG A 815 -36.04 3.06 9.17
C ARG A 815 -34.99 3.76 10.03
N VAL A 816 -34.47 4.90 9.57
CA VAL A 816 -33.63 5.77 10.41
C VAL A 816 -34.44 6.24 11.61
N ASP A 817 -35.67 6.70 11.40
CA ASP A 817 -36.58 7.12 12.48
C ASP A 817 -36.89 6.00 13.46
N ASP A 818 -37.11 4.77 12.98
CA ASP A 818 -37.33 3.62 13.85
C ASP A 818 -36.10 3.36 14.74
N ALA A 819 -34.89 3.40 14.18
CA ALA A 819 -33.65 3.25 14.94
C ALA A 819 -33.44 4.39 15.96
N LEU A 820 -33.74 5.63 15.57
CA LEU A 820 -33.70 6.77 16.47
C LEU A 820 -34.79 6.68 17.54
N ALA A 821 -35.98 6.16 17.23
CA ALA A 821 -37.06 5.95 18.18
C ALA A 821 -36.71 4.88 19.21
N GLU A 822 -35.98 3.83 18.82
CA GLU A 822 -35.40 2.83 19.72
C GLU A 822 -34.37 3.48 20.64
N ARG A 823 -33.42 4.24 20.09
CA ARG A 823 -32.41 4.92 20.91
C ARG A 823 -33.00 5.97 21.85
N LEU A 824 -34.03 6.70 21.42
CA LEU A 824 -34.81 7.59 22.28
C LEU A 824 -35.52 6.81 23.40
N ALA A 825 -36.01 5.60 23.15
CA ALA A 825 -36.62 4.75 24.16
C ALA A 825 -35.61 4.32 25.24
N ASP A 826 -34.38 4.00 24.82
CA ASP A 826 -33.33 3.53 25.73
C ASP A 826 -32.80 4.65 26.64
N ARG A 827 -32.83 5.89 26.15
CA ARG A 827 -32.12 7.03 26.78
C ARG A 827 -33.04 8.07 27.39
N THR A 828 -34.36 7.95 27.22
CA THR A 828 -35.33 8.92 27.73
C THR A 828 -36.59 8.21 28.25
N ASP A 829 -37.30 8.87 29.17
CA ASP A 829 -38.60 8.40 29.67
C ASP A 829 -39.77 8.73 28.73
N LEU A 830 -39.49 9.17 27.50
CA LEU A 830 -40.52 9.53 26.53
C LEU A 830 -41.38 8.32 26.18
N SER A 831 -42.71 8.47 26.25
CA SER A 831 -43.63 7.45 25.77
C SER A 831 -43.50 7.25 24.25
N ARG A 832 -44.00 6.12 23.74
CA ARG A 832 -44.01 5.83 22.30
C ARG A 832 -44.68 6.92 21.46
N GLU A 833 -45.72 7.58 22.01
CA GLU A 833 -46.41 8.67 21.33
C GLU A 833 -45.56 9.94 21.31
N GLN A 834 -44.94 10.29 22.43
CA GLN A 834 -44.03 11.44 22.50
C GLN A 834 -42.80 11.26 21.60
N ARG A 835 -42.20 10.07 21.52
CA ARG A 835 -41.08 9.80 20.59
C ARG A 835 -41.46 10.02 19.13
N ARG A 836 -42.68 9.66 18.73
CA ARG A 836 -43.20 9.98 17.38
C ARG A 836 -43.34 11.47 17.17
N VAL A 837 -43.97 12.18 18.12
CA VAL A 837 -44.10 13.64 18.05
C VAL A 837 -42.73 14.32 17.89
N VAL A 838 -41.71 13.84 18.60
CA VAL A 838 -40.33 14.34 18.49
C VAL A 838 -39.78 14.17 17.07
N LEU A 839 -39.85 12.96 16.52
CA LEU A 839 -39.34 12.67 15.18
C LEU A 839 -40.12 13.42 14.08
N ASP A 840 -41.44 13.50 14.23
CA ASP A 840 -42.34 14.21 13.31
C ASP A 840 -42.05 15.71 13.31
N ASN A 841 -41.90 16.33 14.49
CA ASN A 841 -41.58 17.76 14.62
C ASN A 841 -40.17 18.06 14.07
N ALA A 842 -39.18 17.22 14.36
CA ALA A 842 -37.83 17.37 13.81
C ALA A 842 -37.80 17.21 12.29
N ALA A 843 -38.62 16.30 11.73
CA ALA A 843 -38.74 16.10 10.29
C ALA A 843 -39.45 17.29 9.60
N ALA A 844 -40.43 17.91 10.26
CA ALA A 844 -41.23 19.00 9.72
C ALA A 844 -40.46 20.33 9.54
N GLU A 845 -39.26 20.46 10.11
CA GLU A 845 -38.40 21.63 9.92
C GLU A 845 -37.62 21.63 8.59
N TYR A 846 -37.68 20.55 7.80
CA TYR A 846 -37.03 20.45 6.50
C TYR A 846 -38.04 20.69 5.38
N ASP A 847 -37.66 21.50 4.39
CA ASP A 847 -38.54 21.91 3.29
C ASP A 847 -38.93 20.74 2.37
N SER A 848 -38.09 19.71 2.28
CA SER A 848 -38.36 18.51 1.48
C SER A 848 -37.76 17.22 2.06
N LEU A 849 -38.20 16.08 1.52
CA LEU A 849 -37.58 14.77 1.78
C LEU A 849 -36.10 14.73 1.34
N GLY A 850 -35.76 15.48 0.29
CA GLY A 850 -34.38 15.60 -0.20
C GLY A 850 -33.49 16.29 0.81
N ASP A 851 -33.93 17.45 1.32
CA ASP A 851 -33.20 18.22 2.36
C ASP A 851 -33.02 17.40 3.63
N ARG A 852 -34.05 16.69 4.06
CA ARG A 852 -33.96 15.81 5.24
C ARG A 852 -32.98 14.66 5.01
N ALA A 853 -33.00 14.03 3.84
CA ALA A 853 -32.07 12.95 3.50
C ALA A 853 -30.61 13.44 3.46
N VAL A 854 -30.37 14.67 2.97
CA VAL A 854 -29.07 15.33 3.02
C VAL A 854 -28.65 15.59 4.46
N ALA A 855 -29.53 16.17 5.28
CA ALA A 855 -29.27 16.44 6.69
C ALA A 855 -28.99 15.18 7.53
N VAL A 856 -29.60 14.03 7.18
CA VAL A 856 -29.25 12.72 7.76
C VAL A 856 -27.84 12.30 7.33
N GLY A 857 -27.47 12.53 6.07
CA GLY A 857 -26.13 12.24 5.55
C GLY A 857 -25.04 13.14 6.12
N GLU A 858 -25.36 14.39 6.41
CA GLU A 858 -24.45 15.42 6.96
C GLU A 858 -24.41 15.42 8.49
N GLY A 859 -25.33 14.69 9.15
CA GLY A 859 -25.37 14.52 10.59
C GLY A 859 -26.12 15.61 11.35
N GLU A 860 -26.81 16.52 10.66
CA GLU A 860 -27.61 17.59 11.28
C GLU A 860 -28.94 17.08 11.86
N TYR A 861 -29.54 16.07 11.22
CA TYR A 861 -30.83 15.52 11.66
C TYR A 861 -30.86 15.05 13.13
N PRO A 862 -29.91 14.21 13.60
CA PRO A 862 -29.90 13.75 15.00
C PRO A 862 -29.81 14.87 16.05
N ASP A 863 -29.16 16.00 15.76
CA ASP A 863 -29.05 17.13 16.69
C ASP A 863 -30.39 17.86 16.87
N ARG A 864 -31.18 17.94 15.79
CA ARG A 864 -32.54 18.46 15.86
C ARG A 864 -33.46 17.51 16.63
N VAL A 865 -33.34 16.20 16.40
CA VAL A 865 -34.09 15.18 17.15
C VAL A 865 -33.77 15.26 18.65
N ALA A 866 -32.50 15.38 19.04
CA ALA A 866 -32.12 15.56 20.44
C ALA A 866 -32.70 16.85 21.05
N SER A 867 -32.68 17.95 20.29
CA SER A 867 -33.21 19.24 20.73
C SER A 867 -34.72 19.21 20.94
N GLU A 868 -35.46 18.55 20.05
CA GLU A 868 -36.91 18.35 20.19
C GLU A 868 -37.23 17.36 21.33
N ALA A 869 -36.46 16.27 21.46
CA ALA A 869 -36.59 15.32 22.58
C ALA A 869 -36.44 16.01 23.94
N ALA A 870 -35.48 16.94 24.05
CA ALA A 870 -35.29 17.73 25.26
C ALA A 870 -36.48 18.67 25.55
N ARG A 871 -37.08 19.29 24.52
CA ARG A 871 -38.28 20.13 24.67
C ARG A 871 -39.49 19.33 25.16
N VAL A 872 -39.69 18.12 24.63
CA VAL A 872 -40.85 17.27 24.97
C VAL A 872 -40.66 16.52 26.30
N GLY A 873 -39.43 16.07 26.58
CA GLY A 873 -39.09 15.27 27.76
C GLY A 873 -38.63 16.07 28.97
N SER A 874 -38.40 17.38 28.82
CA SER A 874 -37.77 18.22 29.86
C SER A 874 -36.40 17.71 30.31
N LEU A 875 -35.59 17.26 29.35
CA LEU A 875 -34.22 16.77 29.61
C LEU A 875 -33.31 17.93 30.05
N SER A 876 -32.37 17.64 30.95
CA SER A 876 -31.28 18.55 31.32
C SER A 876 -30.36 18.85 30.13
N GLY A 877 -29.51 19.88 30.26
CA GLY A 877 -28.54 20.22 29.22
C GLY A 877 -27.58 19.08 28.91
N ALA A 878 -27.08 18.41 29.95
CA ALA A 878 -26.19 17.26 29.85
C ALA A 878 -26.87 16.06 29.19
N GLU A 879 -28.11 15.74 29.58
CA GLU A 879 -28.88 14.64 28.97
C GLU A 879 -29.15 14.90 27.48
N ARG A 880 -29.47 16.13 27.10
CA ARG A 880 -29.66 16.51 25.69
C ARG A 880 -28.39 16.37 24.88
N ILE A 881 -27.25 16.84 25.40
CA ILE A 881 -25.95 16.75 24.70
C ILE A 881 -25.52 15.29 24.56
N GLY A 882 -25.64 14.49 25.63
CA GLY A 882 -25.36 13.06 25.59
C GLY A 882 -26.27 12.32 24.61
N LEU A 883 -27.56 12.68 24.56
CA LEU A 883 -28.51 12.12 23.60
C LEU A 883 -28.12 12.48 22.16
N ALA A 884 -27.71 13.73 21.87
CA ALA A 884 -27.25 14.13 20.54
C ALA A 884 -26.06 13.29 20.07
N ALA A 885 -25.05 13.06 20.92
CA ALA A 885 -23.92 12.20 20.60
C ALA A 885 -24.36 10.77 20.23
N HIS A 886 -25.30 10.20 21.00
CA HIS A 886 -25.84 8.87 20.73
C HIS A 886 -26.62 8.81 19.43
N LEU A 887 -27.48 9.79 19.17
CA LEU A 887 -28.27 9.84 17.94
C LEU A 887 -27.38 10.03 16.71
N ARG A 888 -26.23 10.75 16.80
CA ARG A 888 -25.25 10.82 15.71
C ARG A 888 -24.63 9.46 15.38
N VAL A 889 -24.19 8.72 16.40
CA VAL A 889 -23.63 7.36 16.24
C VAL A 889 -24.68 6.40 15.67
N GLU A 890 -25.91 6.44 16.19
CA GLU A 890 -27.00 5.59 15.71
C GLU A 890 -27.41 5.95 14.28
N THR A 891 -27.53 7.23 13.95
CA THR A 891 -27.85 7.68 12.58
C THR A 891 -26.81 7.18 11.59
N ARG A 892 -25.51 7.32 11.89
CA ARG A 892 -24.45 6.81 11.00
C ARG A 892 -24.45 5.29 10.88
N THR A 893 -24.70 4.60 11.99
CA THR A 893 -24.79 3.13 12.02
C THR A 893 -25.98 2.65 11.19
N ALA A 894 -27.16 3.24 11.39
CA ALA A 894 -28.38 2.94 10.65
C ALA A 894 -28.23 3.27 9.16
N ALA A 895 -27.70 4.44 8.82
CA ALA A 895 -27.43 4.85 7.44
C ALA A 895 -26.39 3.94 6.74
N GLY A 896 -25.55 3.25 7.50
CA GLY A 896 -24.62 2.24 7.00
C GLY A 896 -25.26 0.92 6.61
N ARG A 897 -26.44 0.57 7.18
CA ARG A 897 -27.13 -0.72 6.97
C ARG A 897 -27.78 -0.79 5.58
N ASP A 898 -27.66 -1.94 4.92
CA ASP A 898 -28.21 -2.17 3.58
C ASP A 898 -29.70 -1.87 3.47
N ALA A 899 -30.48 -2.14 4.52
CA ALA A 899 -31.91 -1.85 4.57
C ALA A 899 -32.25 -0.36 4.43
N VAL A 900 -31.32 0.55 4.76
CA VAL A 900 -31.49 2.02 4.71
C VAL A 900 -30.90 2.61 3.42
N ARG A 901 -30.07 1.85 2.70
CA ARG A 901 -29.48 2.31 1.44
C ARG A 901 -30.50 2.27 0.30
N ILE A 902 -30.34 3.16 -0.67
CA ILE A 902 -31.29 3.33 -1.79
C ILE A 902 -30.78 2.58 -3.01
N PRO A 903 -31.55 1.68 -3.64
CA PRO A 903 -31.09 1.01 -4.85
C PRO A 903 -30.73 2.00 -5.97
N ALA A 904 -29.53 1.85 -6.52
CA ALA A 904 -28.89 2.77 -7.46
C ALA A 904 -29.75 3.05 -8.71
N ARG A 905 -30.48 2.05 -9.21
CA ARG A 905 -31.41 2.18 -10.34
C ARG A 905 -32.42 3.32 -10.22
N PHE A 906 -32.87 3.65 -8.99
CA PHE A 906 -33.81 4.75 -8.78
C PHE A 906 -33.11 6.11 -8.83
N VAL A 907 -31.82 6.17 -8.53
CA VAL A 907 -30.99 7.38 -8.58
C VAL A 907 -30.48 7.64 -9.99
N ASP A 908 -30.06 6.59 -10.71
CA ASP A 908 -29.54 6.69 -12.08
C ASP A 908 -30.60 7.18 -13.07
N ALA A 909 -31.82 6.65 -12.99
CA ALA A 909 -32.93 7.07 -13.83
C ALA A 909 -33.24 8.56 -13.63
N THR A 910 -33.42 8.97 -12.36
CA THR A 910 -33.68 10.37 -11.98
C THR A 910 -32.54 11.31 -12.37
N THR A 911 -31.28 10.92 -12.15
CA THR A 911 -30.11 11.75 -12.47
C THR A 911 -29.93 11.89 -13.98
N SER A 912 -30.14 10.82 -14.74
CA SER A 912 -30.00 10.82 -16.20
C SER A 912 -31.06 11.71 -16.86
N ALA A 913 -32.32 11.60 -16.42
CA ALA A 913 -33.40 12.45 -16.92
C ALA A 913 -33.18 13.93 -16.56
N SER A 914 -32.76 14.23 -15.32
CA SER A 914 -32.41 15.60 -14.89
C SER A 914 -31.25 16.18 -15.71
N ARG A 915 -30.27 15.35 -16.10
CA ARG A 915 -29.12 15.74 -16.92
C ARG A 915 -29.53 16.07 -18.35
N THR A 916 -30.43 15.29 -18.96
CA THR A 916 -30.92 15.55 -20.32
C THR A 916 -31.60 16.91 -20.40
N ILE A 917 -32.48 17.21 -19.45
CA ILE A 917 -33.18 18.51 -19.37
C ILE A 917 -32.20 19.68 -19.25
N ARG A 918 -31.22 19.59 -18.34
CA ARG A 918 -30.19 20.63 -18.16
C ARG A 918 -29.24 20.75 -19.35
N ARG A 919 -28.93 19.63 -20.02
CA ARG A 919 -28.13 19.61 -21.25
C ARG A 919 -28.86 20.34 -22.37
N ASP A 920 -30.15 20.09 -22.53
CA ASP A 920 -31.00 20.75 -23.54
C ASP A 920 -31.16 22.25 -23.25
N GLU A 921 -31.18 22.66 -21.97
CA GLU A 921 -31.15 24.06 -21.56
C GLU A 921 -29.81 24.75 -21.88
N VAL A 922 -28.68 24.07 -21.62
CA VAL A 922 -27.33 24.55 -21.96
C VAL A 922 -27.14 24.61 -23.48
N GLU A 923 -27.63 23.63 -24.23
CA GLU A 923 -27.59 23.58 -25.69
C GLU A 923 -28.47 24.70 -26.29
N SER A 924 -29.65 24.94 -25.73
CA SER A 924 -30.53 26.07 -26.09
C SER A 924 -29.92 27.45 -25.75
N ALA A 925 -29.17 27.55 -24.64
CA ALA A 925 -28.45 28.77 -24.26
C ALA A 925 -27.21 29.03 -25.14
N ILE A 926 -26.62 27.97 -25.70
CA ILE A 926 -25.50 28.01 -26.66
C ILE A 926 -26.01 28.37 -28.07
N GLU A 927 -27.16 27.86 -28.51
CA GLU A 927 -27.75 28.20 -29.81
C GLU A 927 -28.20 29.68 -29.91
N GLY A 928 -28.44 30.34 -28.76
CA GLY A 928 -28.74 31.78 -28.69
C GLY A 928 -27.54 32.73 -28.88
N ARG A 929 -26.29 32.25 -28.93
CA ARG A 929 -25.08 33.08 -29.15
C ARG A 929 -24.19 32.51 -30.26
N ALA A 930 -23.96 33.32 -31.29
CA ALA A 930 -23.18 32.94 -32.46
C ALA A 930 -21.76 32.44 -32.13
N LYS A 931 -21.47 31.20 -32.58
CA LYS A 931 -20.23 30.53 -33.07
C LYS A 931 -18.80 31.03 -32.78
N GLU A 932 -18.52 31.99 -31.90
CA GLU A 932 -17.15 32.49 -31.68
C GLU A 932 -16.64 32.50 -30.23
N ALA A 933 -17.33 31.83 -29.30
CA ALA A 933 -16.87 31.70 -27.92
C ALA A 933 -17.01 30.26 -27.39
N VAL A 934 -16.24 29.33 -27.97
CA VAL A 934 -16.17 27.93 -27.47
C VAL A 934 -15.06 27.74 -26.43
N ALA A 935 -14.23 28.76 -26.16
CA ALA A 935 -13.06 28.64 -25.27
C ALA A 935 -13.22 29.30 -23.88
N SER A 936 -14.42 29.70 -23.45
CA SER A 936 -14.59 30.37 -22.15
C SER A 936 -15.92 30.04 -21.45
N VAL A 937 -16.25 28.75 -21.32
CA VAL A 937 -17.23 28.31 -20.33
C VAL A 937 -16.45 27.99 -19.06
N PRO A 938 -16.67 28.71 -17.94
CA PRO A 938 -16.09 28.36 -16.64
C PRO A 938 -16.54 26.94 -16.24
N ASP A 939 -15.63 26.16 -15.64
CA ASP A 939 -15.85 24.77 -15.18
C ASP A 939 -17.08 24.62 -14.26
N ASP A 940 -17.56 25.71 -13.68
CA ASP A 940 -18.63 25.78 -12.70
C ASP A 940 -20.05 25.51 -13.28
N ARG A 941 -20.21 25.47 -14.61
CA ARG A 941 -21.51 25.26 -15.29
C ARG A 941 -21.70 23.89 -15.94
N VAL A 942 -20.71 23.00 -15.88
CA VAL A 942 -20.85 21.61 -16.34
C VAL A 942 -21.24 20.76 -15.13
N PRO A 943 -22.45 20.17 -15.07
CA PRO A 943 -22.85 19.33 -13.94
C PRO A 943 -21.87 18.16 -13.80
N LYS A 944 -21.19 18.09 -12.65
CA LYS A 944 -20.41 16.92 -12.28
C LYS A 944 -21.36 15.73 -12.15
N PRO A 945 -21.04 14.57 -12.73
CA PRO A 945 -22.00 13.46 -12.76
C PRO A 945 -22.21 12.89 -11.37
N VAL A 946 -23.47 12.74 -10.98
CA VAL A 946 -23.83 11.94 -9.81
C VAL A 946 -23.82 10.49 -10.25
N ARG A 947 -22.70 9.80 -10.06
CA ARG A 947 -22.57 8.37 -10.34
C ARG A 947 -22.81 7.58 -9.07
N SER A 948 -23.77 6.68 -9.15
CA SER A 948 -24.52 6.16 -7.99
C SER A 948 -24.10 4.73 -7.58
N VAL A 949 -23.04 4.17 -8.14
CA VAL A 949 -22.55 2.85 -7.71
C VAL A 949 -21.07 2.96 -7.42
N GLY A 950 -20.67 2.56 -6.21
CA GLY A 950 -19.27 2.47 -5.80
C GLY A 950 -18.61 1.32 -6.56
N ALA A 951 -17.82 1.63 -7.58
CA ALA A 951 -16.90 0.70 -8.20
C ALA A 951 -15.73 0.45 -7.23
N GLY A 952 -15.27 -0.80 -7.13
CA GLY A 952 -14.16 -1.16 -6.24
C GLY A 952 -14.57 -1.50 -4.79
N LEU A 953 -13.58 -1.89 -4.01
CA LEU A 953 -13.74 -2.40 -2.65
C LEU A 953 -13.37 -1.33 -1.60
N PRO A 954 -14.26 -1.01 -0.64
CA PRO A 954 -13.94 -0.09 0.44
C PRO A 954 -12.91 -0.72 1.40
N VAL A 955 -11.83 0.02 1.67
CA VAL A 955 -10.84 -0.31 2.71
C VAL A 955 -11.41 0.15 4.06
N ALA A 956 -11.45 -0.77 5.03
CA ALA A 956 -12.14 -0.67 6.32
C ALA A 956 -13.68 -0.50 6.21
N PRO A 957 -14.43 -1.58 5.92
CA PRO A 957 -15.89 -1.56 5.71
C PRO A 957 -16.72 -1.34 6.99
N VAL A 958 -16.09 -1.06 8.13
CA VAL A 958 -16.81 -0.72 9.37
C VAL A 958 -17.58 0.58 9.13
N PRO A 959 -18.89 0.67 9.43
CA PRO A 959 -19.67 1.88 9.21
C PRO A 959 -18.94 3.13 9.75
N GLY A 960 -18.49 3.97 8.83
CA GLY A 960 -17.86 5.29 9.05
C GLY A 960 -16.31 5.36 9.10
N TYR A 961 -15.58 4.23 9.06
CA TYR A 961 -14.10 4.20 8.99
C TYR A 961 -13.58 3.91 7.57
N TRP A 962 -14.34 4.30 6.55
CA TRP A 962 -13.97 4.09 5.15
C TRP A 962 -12.99 5.19 4.72
N VAL A 963 -11.75 4.80 4.36
CA VAL A 963 -10.69 5.75 3.95
C VAL A 963 -10.50 5.81 2.45
N ALA A 964 -10.54 4.66 1.78
CA ALA A 964 -10.22 4.52 0.37
C ALA A 964 -11.06 3.43 -0.28
N THR A 965 -11.17 3.49 -1.60
CA THR A 965 -11.75 2.44 -2.43
C THR A 965 -10.67 1.90 -3.34
N VAL A 966 -10.46 0.59 -3.32
CA VAL A 966 -9.40 -0.07 -4.09
C VAL A 966 -9.98 -1.02 -5.13
N ASN A 967 -9.34 -1.12 -6.30
CA ASN A 967 -9.64 -2.17 -7.27
C ASN A 967 -8.37 -2.66 -7.94
N ALA A 968 -8.43 -3.88 -8.46
CA ALA A 968 -7.28 -4.57 -9.02
C ALA A 968 -7.63 -5.24 -10.36
N TRP A 969 -6.67 -5.24 -11.27
CA TRP A 969 -6.75 -5.88 -12.59
C TRP A 969 -5.59 -6.86 -12.76
N ASN A 970 -5.87 -8.11 -13.12
CA ASN A 970 -4.87 -9.07 -13.55
C ASN A 970 -4.85 -9.12 -15.07
N VAL A 971 -3.74 -8.66 -15.64
CA VAL A 971 -3.54 -8.54 -17.07
C VAL A 971 -2.59 -9.64 -17.52
N GLN A 972 -2.99 -10.40 -18.52
CA GLN A 972 -2.20 -11.44 -19.16
C GLN A 972 -2.11 -11.15 -20.66
N VAL A 973 -0.93 -11.33 -21.21
CA VAL A 973 -0.61 -10.99 -22.58
C VAL A 973 0.18 -12.12 -23.19
N ARG A 974 -0.25 -12.55 -24.38
CA ARG A 974 0.45 -13.52 -25.21
C ARG A 974 0.59 -12.96 -26.61
N GLY A 975 1.77 -13.01 -27.19
CA GLY A 975 2.01 -12.51 -28.54
C GLY A 975 2.94 -13.40 -29.34
N GLU A 976 2.83 -13.29 -30.66
CA GLU A 976 3.66 -14.02 -31.61
C GLU A 976 3.97 -13.12 -32.81
N TYR A 977 5.23 -13.14 -33.25
CA TYR A 977 5.66 -12.62 -34.54
C TYR A 977 5.77 -13.78 -35.55
N PRO A 978 4.84 -13.93 -36.51
CA PRO A 978 4.94 -14.93 -37.56
C PRO A 978 6.26 -14.87 -38.34
N ARG A 979 6.77 -13.66 -38.54
CA ARG A 979 8.13 -13.41 -39.01
C ARG A 979 8.77 -12.28 -38.21
N PHE A 980 9.97 -12.52 -37.71
CA PHE A 980 10.83 -11.50 -37.12
C PHE A 980 12.20 -11.53 -37.79
N ALA A 981 12.57 -10.43 -38.43
CA ALA A 981 13.83 -10.26 -39.11
C ALA A 981 14.74 -9.26 -38.37
N LEU A 982 16.03 -9.56 -38.31
CA LEU A 982 17.05 -8.65 -37.80
C LEU A 982 18.05 -8.36 -38.92
N ARG A 983 17.96 -7.16 -39.49
CA ARG A 983 18.87 -6.68 -40.53
C ARG A 983 20.11 -6.08 -39.90
N ALA A 984 21.24 -6.19 -40.59
CA ALA A 984 22.46 -5.49 -40.23
C ALA A 984 23.03 -4.73 -41.44
N ASN A 985 23.72 -3.63 -41.20
CA ASN A 985 24.47 -2.86 -42.21
C ASN A 985 25.74 -3.59 -42.70
N VAL A 986 25.66 -4.90 -42.89
CA VAL A 986 26.76 -5.80 -43.27
C VAL A 986 26.28 -6.71 -44.40
N GLY A 987 27.12 -6.94 -45.42
CA GLY A 987 26.74 -7.70 -46.62
C GLY A 987 27.13 -6.98 -47.90
N THR A 988 26.80 -7.57 -49.04
CA THR A 988 26.91 -6.89 -50.35
C THR A 988 25.51 -6.42 -50.79
N PRO A 989 25.38 -5.42 -51.67
CA PRO A 989 24.08 -4.92 -52.10
C PRO A 989 23.14 -5.99 -52.68
N ASP A 990 23.72 -7.04 -53.27
CA ASP A 990 23.08 -8.23 -53.83
C ASP A 990 22.74 -9.32 -52.80
N ARG A 991 23.29 -9.24 -51.58
CA ARG A 991 22.99 -10.17 -50.47
C ARG A 991 23.17 -9.48 -49.11
N PRO A 992 22.20 -8.65 -48.68
CA PRO A 992 22.23 -8.04 -47.35
C PRO A 992 22.14 -9.12 -46.25
N PHE A 993 22.65 -8.82 -45.06
CA PHE A 993 22.49 -9.71 -43.91
C PHE A 993 21.10 -9.57 -43.29
N GLU A 994 20.43 -10.70 -43.08
CA GLU A 994 19.16 -10.81 -42.38
C GLU A 994 19.19 -12.09 -41.54
N TYR A 995 18.87 -11.98 -40.26
CA TYR A 995 18.57 -13.12 -39.39
C TYR A 995 17.05 -13.23 -39.27
N VAL A 996 16.46 -14.37 -39.61
CA VAL A 996 15.00 -14.52 -39.77
C VAL A 996 14.47 -15.61 -38.85
N ARG A 997 13.54 -15.26 -37.96
CA ARG A 997 12.71 -16.21 -37.20
C ARG A 997 11.34 -16.28 -37.88
N THR A 998 11.14 -17.34 -38.66
CA THR A 998 9.86 -17.71 -39.28
C THR A 998 9.69 -19.20 -39.09
N GLU A 999 8.49 -19.64 -38.72
CA GLU A 999 8.21 -21.05 -38.48
C GLU A 999 8.62 -21.90 -39.70
N GLY A 1000 9.41 -22.94 -39.47
CA GLY A 1000 9.83 -23.84 -40.55
C GLY A 1000 10.75 -24.97 -40.10
N GLU A 1001 10.65 -26.12 -40.77
CA GLU A 1001 11.57 -27.23 -40.56
C GLU A 1001 12.91 -26.97 -41.27
N VAL A 1002 13.99 -27.29 -40.58
CA VAL A 1002 15.35 -27.12 -41.09
C VAL A 1002 15.98 -28.49 -41.33
N SER A 1003 16.49 -28.72 -42.53
CA SER A 1003 17.11 -29.98 -42.91
C SER A 1003 18.40 -29.78 -43.71
N VAL A 1004 19.17 -30.85 -43.87
CA VAL A 1004 20.34 -30.92 -44.76
C VAL A 1004 20.29 -32.20 -45.58
N ASP A 1005 20.78 -32.13 -46.81
CA ASP A 1005 20.94 -33.31 -47.67
C ASP A 1005 22.33 -33.92 -47.52
N VAL A 1006 22.39 -35.21 -47.22
CA VAL A 1006 23.62 -35.99 -47.11
C VAL A 1006 23.54 -37.17 -48.08
N ASN A 1007 24.27 -37.12 -49.18
CA ASN A 1007 24.29 -38.20 -50.21
C ASN A 1007 22.90 -38.64 -50.70
N GLY A 1008 21.95 -37.70 -50.81
CA GLY A 1008 20.58 -37.97 -51.26
C GLY A 1008 19.62 -38.43 -50.16
N GLU A 1009 20.05 -38.42 -48.89
CA GLU A 1009 19.19 -38.56 -47.71
C GLU A 1009 18.98 -37.18 -47.07
N THR A 1010 17.73 -36.71 -47.00
CA THR A 1010 17.36 -35.49 -46.27
C THR A 1010 17.23 -35.78 -44.78
N VAL A 1011 18.01 -35.08 -43.96
CA VAL A 1011 18.06 -35.26 -42.51
C VAL A 1011 17.58 -33.98 -41.82
N ALA A 1012 16.56 -34.10 -40.97
CA ALA A 1012 16.08 -32.99 -40.15
C ALA A 1012 17.15 -32.59 -39.12
N LEU A 1013 17.49 -31.30 -39.09
CA LEU A 1013 18.36 -30.69 -38.09
C LEU A 1013 17.58 -30.03 -36.96
N GLY A 1014 16.28 -29.78 -37.14
CA GLY A 1014 15.40 -29.17 -36.14
C GLY A 1014 14.37 -28.26 -36.80
N ALA A 1015 13.91 -27.24 -36.07
CA ALA A 1015 12.98 -26.25 -36.58
C ALA A 1015 13.38 -24.83 -36.13
N THR A 1016 12.98 -23.86 -36.92
CA THR A 1016 12.93 -22.46 -36.54
C THR A 1016 11.58 -22.19 -35.89
N GLU A 1017 11.57 -21.68 -34.67
CA GLU A 1017 10.35 -21.20 -34.02
C GLU A 1017 10.10 -19.73 -34.39
N PRO A 1018 8.85 -19.25 -34.43
CA PRO A 1018 8.59 -17.81 -34.41
C PRO A 1018 9.09 -17.19 -33.09
N VAL A 1019 9.11 -15.86 -33.00
CA VAL A 1019 9.32 -15.20 -31.70
C VAL A 1019 7.96 -15.13 -31.02
N ALA A 1020 7.81 -15.84 -29.90
CA ALA A 1020 6.58 -15.86 -29.12
C ALA A 1020 6.86 -15.40 -27.69
N PHE A 1021 5.85 -14.88 -27.00
CA PHE A 1021 6.01 -14.48 -25.61
C PHE A 1021 4.71 -14.55 -24.80
N GLU A 1022 4.86 -14.78 -23.50
CA GLU A 1022 3.80 -14.68 -22.51
C GLU A 1022 4.28 -13.88 -21.30
N THR A 1023 3.47 -12.90 -20.88
CA THR A 1023 3.74 -12.15 -19.66
C THR A 1023 2.44 -11.76 -18.98
N ARG A 1024 2.53 -11.46 -17.68
CA ARG A 1024 1.38 -11.06 -16.86
C ARG A 1024 1.77 -9.98 -15.87
N THR A 1025 0.81 -9.14 -15.48
CA THR A 1025 0.98 -8.14 -14.43
C THR A 1025 -0.31 -7.88 -13.66
N VAL A 1026 -0.19 -7.28 -12.49
CA VAL A 1026 -1.32 -6.85 -11.65
C VAL A 1026 -1.26 -5.33 -11.47
N VAL A 1027 -2.37 -4.65 -11.74
CA VAL A 1027 -2.51 -3.20 -11.56
C VAL A 1027 -3.51 -2.96 -10.45
N VAL A 1028 -3.15 -2.13 -9.47
CA VAL A 1028 -4.04 -1.74 -8.37
C VAL A 1028 -4.18 -0.23 -8.34
N VAL A 1029 -5.42 0.24 -8.17
CA VAL A 1029 -5.74 1.65 -8.03
C VAL A 1029 -6.49 1.84 -6.74
N ALA A 1030 -6.10 2.85 -5.97
CA ALA A 1030 -6.85 3.35 -4.83
C ALA A 1030 -7.34 4.77 -5.13
N VAL A 1031 -8.55 5.07 -4.73
CA VAL A 1031 -9.11 6.43 -4.73
C VAL A 1031 -9.67 6.75 -3.35
N PRO A 1032 -9.87 8.03 -3.00
CA PRO A 1032 -10.46 8.40 -1.72
C PRO A 1032 -11.82 7.75 -1.46
N ALA A 1033 -12.21 7.69 -0.19
CA ALA A 1033 -13.54 7.24 0.20
C ALA A 1033 -14.62 8.15 -0.39
N GLY A 1034 -15.54 7.56 -1.14
CA GLY A 1034 -16.68 8.27 -1.72
C GLY A 1034 -17.18 7.57 -2.99
N PRO A 1035 -18.47 7.69 -3.32
CA PRO A 1035 -18.92 7.32 -4.66
C PRO A 1035 -18.30 8.27 -5.70
N PRO A 1036 -17.99 7.78 -6.92
CA PRO A 1036 -18.27 6.44 -7.41
C PRO A 1036 -17.18 5.39 -7.15
N GLY A 1037 -16.15 5.67 -6.33
CA GLY A 1037 -15.03 4.73 -6.16
C GLY A 1037 -14.21 4.55 -7.45
N VAL A 1038 -13.68 3.35 -7.68
CA VAL A 1038 -12.85 3.00 -8.84
C VAL A 1038 -13.06 1.56 -9.32
N GLY A 1039 -13.31 1.34 -10.62
CA GLY A 1039 -13.49 0.00 -11.20
C GLY A 1039 -14.20 -0.02 -12.55
N ASP A 1040 -14.30 -1.20 -13.17
CA ASP A 1040 -14.98 -1.33 -14.47
C ASP A 1040 -16.49 -1.46 -14.25
N VAL A 1041 -17.25 -0.60 -14.94
CA VAL A 1041 -18.71 -0.45 -14.75
C VAL A 1041 -19.53 -0.90 -15.96
N ASP A 1042 -18.90 -1.61 -16.90
CA ASP A 1042 -19.51 -2.15 -18.12
C ASP A 1042 -20.10 -3.57 -17.96
N GLY A 1043 -19.90 -4.20 -16.80
CA GLY A 1043 -20.37 -5.54 -16.45
C GLY A 1043 -19.41 -6.68 -16.77
N THR A 1044 -18.26 -6.43 -17.40
CA THR A 1044 -17.37 -7.50 -17.88
C THR A 1044 -16.22 -7.73 -16.91
N ARG A 1045 -16.30 -8.79 -16.10
CA ARG A 1045 -15.21 -9.16 -15.16
C ARG A 1045 -13.97 -9.72 -15.84
N ASP A 1046 -14.17 -10.58 -16.82
CA ASP A 1046 -13.10 -11.29 -17.54
C ASP A 1046 -13.15 -10.87 -19.01
N GLU A 1047 -12.40 -9.81 -19.34
CA GLU A 1047 -12.35 -9.26 -20.69
C GLU A 1047 -11.25 -9.97 -21.49
N THR A 1048 -11.63 -10.81 -22.45
CA THR A 1048 -10.69 -11.51 -23.34
C THR A 1048 -10.72 -10.92 -24.75
N SER A 1049 -9.56 -10.81 -25.40
CA SER A 1049 -9.51 -10.51 -26.83
C SER A 1049 -9.84 -11.77 -27.63
N GLY A 1050 -10.33 -11.60 -28.87
CA GLY A 1050 -10.43 -12.73 -29.80
C GLY A 1050 -9.06 -13.40 -29.98
N GLY A 1051 -9.01 -14.73 -29.96
CA GLY A 1051 -7.77 -15.50 -30.02
C GLY A 1051 -7.18 -15.90 -28.65
N TRP A 1052 -7.72 -15.42 -27.53
CA TRP A 1052 -7.29 -15.92 -26.22
C TRP A 1052 -7.66 -17.41 -26.03
N PRO A 1053 -6.75 -18.29 -25.54
CA PRO A 1053 -5.40 -18.01 -25.03
C PRO A 1053 -4.25 -18.25 -26.03
N CYS A 1054 -4.51 -18.53 -27.30
CA CYS A 1054 -3.48 -18.89 -28.28
C CYS A 1054 -3.40 -17.84 -29.41
N PRO A 1055 -2.42 -16.90 -29.39
CA PRO A 1055 -2.15 -16.04 -30.56
C PRO A 1055 -1.68 -16.89 -31.75
N GLY A 1056 -1.71 -16.31 -32.96
CA GLY A 1056 -1.23 -16.95 -34.19
C GLY A 1056 -2.30 -17.21 -35.26
N PRO A 1057 -1.98 -18.04 -36.28
CA PRO A 1057 -2.86 -18.33 -37.41
C PRO A 1057 -4.16 -19.03 -36.99
N LEU A 1058 -5.29 -18.62 -37.55
CA LEU A 1058 -6.58 -19.29 -37.36
C LEU A 1058 -6.69 -20.48 -38.33
N THR A 1059 -6.58 -21.71 -37.83
CA THR A 1059 -6.81 -22.90 -38.66
C THR A 1059 -8.29 -23.06 -39.01
N ALA A 1060 -8.58 -23.34 -40.28
CA ALA A 1060 -9.92 -23.67 -40.75
C ALA A 1060 -10.34 -25.10 -40.37
N SER A 1061 -10.65 -25.37 -39.09
CA SER A 1061 -11.48 -26.54 -38.71
C SER A 1061 -12.11 -26.43 -37.32
N PRO A 1062 -13.46 -26.43 -37.21
CA PRO A 1062 -14.18 -26.28 -35.94
C PRO A 1062 -14.29 -27.58 -35.11
N ALA A 1063 -13.34 -28.52 -35.23
CA ALA A 1063 -13.48 -29.87 -34.68
C ALA A 1063 -12.37 -30.33 -33.71
N ALA A 1064 -11.34 -29.51 -33.45
CA ALA A 1064 -10.38 -29.77 -32.37
C ALA A 1064 -10.55 -28.66 -31.33
N GLY A 1065 -11.10 -29.01 -30.17
CA GLY A 1065 -11.22 -28.09 -29.05
C GLY A 1065 -9.85 -27.76 -28.45
N ASP A 1066 -9.65 -26.49 -28.14
CA ASP A 1066 -8.87 -25.92 -27.04
C ASP A 1066 -7.75 -26.77 -26.43
N GLU A 1067 -6.73 -27.11 -27.22
CA GLU A 1067 -5.38 -27.32 -26.69
C GLU A 1067 -4.47 -26.37 -27.46
N CYS A 1068 -3.88 -25.38 -26.78
CA CYS A 1068 -2.70 -24.72 -27.32
C CYS A 1068 -1.65 -25.81 -27.49
N THR A 1069 -1.39 -26.25 -28.72
CA THR A 1069 -0.29 -27.16 -29.00
C THR A 1069 0.98 -26.39 -28.71
N GLY A 1070 1.52 -26.54 -27.50
CA GLY A 1070 2.89 -26.17 -27.20
C GLY A 1070 3.77 -26.90 -28.20
N THR A 1071 4.36 -26.14 -29.12
CA THR A 1071 5.32 -26.70 -30.07
C THR A 1071 6.68 -26.82 -29.40
#